data_AF-A0A1V5ZAL4-F1
#
_entry.id   AF-A0A1V5ZAL4-F1
#
_cell.length_a   1.000
_cell.length_b   1.000
_cell.length_c   1.000
_cell.angle_alpha   90.00
_cell.angle_beta   90.00
_cell.angle_gamma   90.00
#
_symmetry.space_group_name_H-M   'P 1'
#
loop_
_entity.id
_entity.type
_entity.pdbx_description
1 polymer ?
#
loop_
_entity_poly.entity_id
_entity_poly.type
_entity_poly.pdbx_seq_one_letter_code
_entity_poly.pdbx_strand_id
1 'polypeptide(L)'
;MAIESVRWRKRCVTLAGLLAVVALGAVAARAEVLEGESPHEGEMEGEPSFQGHPADVDENWHLVMGEAIECLAGWQQGMYSMAYAIRAAYLWQNGETYEYDALEDPPMCWVRPVQPVPPELVDVPAGIFQMGDPWDEGGDDEVPVHAVMLDAYHIGKYEVTNQEYADVLNWAHGRGYLTDSGGSAYTGGLVWAYGQPIADTGTSSSDSQITYSGGAFGVYSREGHDGVMYSMADHPMVEVSWYGAVCYCNWLSDSQGLQACYNTSTWVRYEPVRNGYRLPTEAEWERAAAWDGSRHWRYGMTSDTIDFTRANYEYINPLGLTDDFYTSPVGWYNGVHPARLSLPVTLTVNATCPVGAYDMSGNVWEWCHDWYDASYYAGGAMTNPLGPSIGTYCVLRGGSCEYNSGLLRSAYRSRVYPTGRGRTHGFRVAVSVTASEGEGEGEAEGEGEDEGEGETEGEGEDEGEGEAEEGEIPVEGEPVVVPGELVDVLAGTFQMGDPWDEGSDDEVPVHSVYLDAYQIGKYEVTNQEYADALNWAQERGYLEYRGGIIWAYGKIIAETETSYEYSQITYDGGVFGVRSREGYNGVMYSMKDHPTGMVTWFGAVCYCNWLSEQQGLQACYDTSTWLRYEPVRNGYRLPTEAEWERAAAWDGNKHWRYCETSDTIDSTSANYYDEVSGEGYSNPLGLTSFPYTSPVGWYNGVNPARMSTPGTLTINALSPVGAYDMGGNVYEWCHDCYTKDYYSVSPGTNPLGPPEPPGPSTSYLRVLRGDSCDLYDRSPRSANRGYYFSYSAGPMCGFRVAILVASR
;
A
#
# COMPACT_ATOMS: atom_id res chain seq x y z
N MET A 1 -17.43 43.70 5.82
CA MET A 1 -17.45 42.38 5.18
C MET A 1 -16.10 42.20 4.53
N ALA A 2 -15.26 41.35 5.10
CA ALA A 2 -13.88 41.13 4.65
C ALA A 2 -13.90 40.41 3.29
N ILE A 3 -13.17 40.97 2.33
CA ILE A 3 -12.95 40.39 1.01
C ILE A 3 -11.80 39.40 1.18
N GLU A 4 -12.11 38.12 1.31
CA GLU A 4 -11.11 37.05 1.29
C GLU A 4 -10.59 36.83 -0.14
N SER A 5 -9.29 36.60 -0.24
CA SER A 5 -8.51 36.56 -1.46
C SER A 5 -8.79 35.32 -2.30
N VAL A 6 -9.57 35.46 -3.37
CA VAL A 6 -9.68 34.47 -4.46
C VAL A 6 -8.48 34.63 -5.41
N ARG A 7 -7.69 33.57 -5.66
CA ARG A 7 -6.64 33.57 -6.70
C ARG A 7 -7.25 33.18 -8.05
N TRP A 8 -7.16 34.08 -9.04
CA TRP A 8 -7.72 33.93 -10.38
C TRP A 8 -6.71 33.33 -11.37
N ARG A 9 -7.11 32.38 -12.23
CA ARG A 9 -6.29 31.95 -13.38
C ARG A 9 -6.22 33.07 -14.44
N LYS A 10 -5.11 33.15 -15.19
CA LYS A 10 -4.78 34.22 -16.16
C LYS A 10 -5.85 34.55 -17.23
N ARG A 11 -6.84 33.68 -17.45
CA ARG A 11 -7.94 33.91 -18.42
C ARG A 11 -9.22 34.51 -17.81
N CYS A 12 -9.27 34.76 -16.49
CA CYS A 12 -10.44 35.28 -15.77
C CYS A 12 -10.34 36.78 -15.38
N VAL A 13 -9.28 37.48 -15.76
CA VAL A 13 -9.07 38.90 -15.39
C VAL A 13 -10.10 39.84 -16.04
N THR A 14 -10.70 39.44 -17.16
CA THR A 14 -11.65 40.25 -17.94
C THR A 14 -13.07 40.28 -17.34
N LEU A 15 -13.51 39.23 -16.63
CA LEU A 15 -14.85 39.17 -16.02
C LEU A 15 -14.96 40.02 -14.73
N ALA A 16 -13.85 40.17 -14.00
CA ALA A 16 -13.76 41.11 -12.87
C ALA A 16 -13.99 42.57 -13.33
N GLY A 17 -13.63 42.89 -14.58
CA GLY A 17 -13.93 44.17 -15.21
C GLY A 17 -15.44 44.37 -15.44
N LEU A 18 -16.16 43.32 -15.85
CA LEU A 18 -17.61 43.37 -16.10
C LEU A 18 -18.42 43.55 -14.80
N LEU A 19 -18.08 42.78 -13.76
CA LEU A 19 -18.74 42.90 -12.44
C LEU A 19 -18.44 44.24 -11.76
N ALA A 20 -17.25 44.83 -11.99
CA ALA A 20 -16.94 46.18 -11.53
C ALA A 20 -17.78 47.25 -12.24
N VAL A 21 -18.08 47.08 -13.53
CA VAL A 21 -18.96 48.00 -14.29
C VAL A 21 -20.42 47.92 -13.80
N VAL A 22 -20.92 46.70 -13.49
CA VAL A 22 -22.28 46.51 -12.94
C VAL A 22 -22.38 47.05 -11.51
N ALA A 23 -21.36 46.86 -10.67
CA ALA A 23 -21.35 47.38 -9.30
C ALA A 23 -21.23 48.92 -9.23
N LEU A 24 -20.64 49.58 -10.23
CA LEU A 24 -20.48 51.03 -10.30
C LEU A 24 -21.66 51.76 -10.98
N GLY A 25 -22.58 51.05 -11.64
CA GLY A 25 -23.66 51.63 -12.47
C GLY A 25 -25.04 51.78 -11.83
N ALA A 26 -25.28 51.26 -10.61
CA ALA A 26 -26.62 51.27 -10.01
C ALA A 26 -26.95 52.59 -9.27
N VAL A 27 -27.23 53.65 -10.02
CA VAL A 27 -28.07 54.77 -9.53
C VAL A 27 -29.15 55.08 -10.56
N ALA A 28 -30.39 55.02 -10.09
CA ALA A 28 -31.64 55.46 -10.73
C ALA A 28 -32.33 54.49 -11.70
N ALA A 29 -33.34 53.76 -11.20
CA ALA A 29 -34.74 54.08 -11.46
C ALA A 29 -35.68 53.08 -10.74
N ARG A 30 -36.73 53.60 -10.12
CA ARG A 30 -37.88 52.85 -9.58
C ARG A 30 -38.93 52.67 -10.69
N ALA A 31 -39.55 51.49 -10.78
CA ALA A 31 -40.89 51.26 -11.33
C ALA A 31 -41.37 49.89 -10.79
N GLU A 32 -42.29 49.86 -9.83
CA GLU A 32 -43.74 49.68 -9.99
C GLU A 32 -44.16 48.32 -10.58
N VAL A 33 -44.98 47.63 -9.77
CA VAL A 33 -45.56 46.29 -9.94
C VAL A 33 -46.52 46.27 -11.14
N LEU A 34 -46.39 45.25 -11.99
CA LEU A 34 -47.45 44.81 -12.90
C LEU A 34 -47.65 43.29 -12.73
N GLU A 35 -48.83 42.92 -12.25
CA GLU A 35 -49.34 41.55 -12.27
C GLU A 35 -49.60 41.11 -13.72
N GLY A 36 -49.20 39.88 -14.06
CA GLY A 36 -49.48 39.25 -15.34
C GLY A 36 -49.40 37.73 -15.22
N GLU A 37 -50.47 37.07 -15.64
CA GLU A 37 -50.85 35.67 -15.41
C GLU A 37 -49.89 34.62 -16.01
N SER A 38 -49.87 33.43 -15.39
CA SER A 38 -49.27 32.22 -15.96
C SER A 38 -50.08 31.67 -17.15
N PRO A 39 -49.44 31.05 -18.15
CA PRO A 39 -50.04 29.97 -18.93
C PRO A 39 -49.25 28.66 -18.67
N HIS A 40 -49.85 27.68 -18.01
CA HIS A 40 -50.69 26.59 -18.56
C HIS A 40 -49.90 25.39 -19.09
N GLU A 41 -50.12 24.27 -18.40
CA GLU A 41 -49.87 22.89 -18.81
C GLU A 41 -50.52 22.57 -20.17
N GLY A 42 -49.82 21.81 -21.01
CA GLY A 42 -50.34 21.17 -22.20
C GLY A 42 -49.37 20.12 -22.73
N GLU A 43 -49.79 18.86 -22.72
CA GLU A 43 -49.11 17.73 -23.38
C GLU A 43 -49.03 17.97 -24.90
N MET A 44 -47.88 17.68 -25.53
CA MET A 44 -47.79 17.35 -26.95
C MET A 44 -46.57 16.46 -27.24
N GLU A 45 -46.84 15.26 -27.76
CA GLU A 45 -45.88 14.47 -28.54
C GLU A 45 -45.59 15.19 -29.88
N GLY A 46 -44.32 15.25 -30.30
CA GLY A 46 -43.93 15.61 -31.67
C GLY A 46 -42.65 16.46 -31.75
N GLU A 47 -41.59 15.87 -32.33
CA GLU A 47 -40.28 16.41 -32.79
C GLU A 47 -39.59 17.58 -32.03
N PRO A 48 -38.25 17.53 -31.81
CA PRO A 48 -37.56 18.61 -31.10
C PRO A 48 -37.61 19.90 -31.92
N SER A 49 -38.43 20.86 -31.48
CA SER A 49 -38.38 22.23 -31.96
C SER A 49 -37.13 22.92 -31.40
N PHE A 50 -36.18 23.24 -32.28
CA PHE A 50 -34.98 24.02 -31.95
C PHE A 50 -35.40 25.41 -31.45
N GLN A 51 -35.14 25.72 -30.18
CA GLN A 51 -35.42 27.03 -29.58
C GLN A 51 -34.10 27.64 -29.09
N GLY A 52 -33.77 28.87 -29.50
CA GLY A 52 -32.55 29.56 -29.06
C GLY A 52 -32.55 29.86 -27.55
N HIS A 53 -31.39 30.17 -26.98
CA HIS A 53 -31.26 30.55 -25.57
C HIS A 53 -32.10 31.82 -25.34
N PRO A 54 -33.06 31.87 -24.40
CA PRO A 54 -33.95 33.04 -24.24
C PRO A 54 -33.29 34.38 -23.83
N ALA A 55 -31.95 34.46 -23.79
CA ALA A 55 -31.20 35.71 -23.66
C ALA A 55 -30.74 36.26 -25.04
N ASP A 56 -30.77 35.44 -26.08
CA ASP A 56 -30.55 35.77 -27.49
C ASP A 56 -31.87 36.30 -28.04
N VAL A 57 -32.16 37.55 -27.70
CA VAL A 57 -33.46 38.18 -27.95
C VAL A 57 -33.72 38.49 -29.42
N ASP A 58 -32.67 38.46 -30.25
CA ASP A 58 -32.76 38.64 -31.70
C ASP A 58 -32.65 37.32 -32.48
N GLU A 59 -32.57 36.18 -31.78
CA GLU A 59 -32.54 34.80 -32.30
C GLU A 59 -31.45 34.60 -33.37
N ASN A 60 -30.34 35.32 -33.24
CA ASN A 60 -29.24 35.28 -34.21
C ASN A 60 -28.24 34.15 -33.93
N TRP A 61 -28.49 33.35 -32.89
CA TRP A 61 -27.67 32.24 -32.41
C TRP A 61 -26.29 32.66 -31.91
N HIS A 62 -26.13 33.92 -31.53
CA HIS A 62 -24.87 34.52 -31.10
C HIS A 62 -25.08 35.59 -30.00
N LEU A 63 -24.76 35.22 -28.76
CA LEU A 63 -24.91 36.11 -27.60
C LEU A 63 -23.87 37.26 -27.59
N VAL A 64 -24.36 38.50 -27.56
CA VAL A 64 -23.51 39.69 -27.38
C VAL A 64 -23.42 40.12 -25.91
N MET A 65 -22.42 40.94 -25.59
CA MET A 65 -22.12 41.35 -24.20
C MET A 65 -23.34 41.97 -23.49
N GLY A 66 -24.16 42.75 -24.21
CA GLY A 66 -25.35 43.39 -23.64
C GLY A 66 -26.38 42.38 -23.14
N GLU A 67 -26.60 41.30 -23.89
CA GLU A 67 -27.56 40.23 -23.58
C GLU A 67 -27.09 39.38 -22.40
N ALA A 68 -25.79 39.07 -22.34
CA ALA A 68 -25.20 38.40 -21.19
C ALA A 68 -25.30 39.24 -19.90
N ILE A 69 -25.15 40.57 -20.00
CA ILE A 69 -25.31 41.50 -18.86
C ILE A 69 -26.76 41.53 -18.38
N GLU A 70 -27.74 41.60 -19.28
CA GLU A 70 -29.16 41.59 -18.90
C GLU A 70 -29.55 40.27 -18.22
N CYS A 71 -29.05 39.14 -18.72
CA CYS A 71 -29.30 37.84 -18.10
C CYS A 71 -28.70 37.73 -16.69
N LEU A 72 -27.47 38.24 -16.49
CA LEU A 72 -26.82 38.31 -15.18
C LEU A 72 -27.56 39.27 -14.22
N ALA A 73 -28.07 40.40 -14.72
CA ALA A 73 -28.87 41.33 -13.92
C ALA A 73 -30.23 40.73 -13.53
N GLY A 74 -30.87 39.97 -14.43
CA GLY A 74 -32.11 39.26 -14.16
C GLY A 74 -31.94 38.14 -13.12
N TRP A 75 -30.82 37.42 -13.13
CA TRP A 75 -30.49 36.49 -12.04
C TRP A 75 -30.38 37.20 -10.68
N GLN A 76 -29.70 38.35 -10.60
CA GLN A 76 -29.60 39.12 -9.34
C GLN A 76 -30.96 39.58 -8.80
N GLN A 77 -31.97 39.68 -9.68
CA GLN A 77 -33.35 40.04 -9.34
C GLN A 77 -34.25 38.81 -9.14
N GLY A 78 -33.70 37.60 -9.24
CA GLY A 78 -34.43 36.34 -9.08
C GLY A 78 -35.28 35.92 -10.28
N MET A 79 -35.17 36.62 -11.42
CA MET A 79 -35.92 36.31 -12.65
C MET A 79 -35.36 35.11 -13.41
N TYR A 80 -34.05 34.83 -13.28
CA TYR A 80 -33.38 33.71 -13.94
C TYR A 80 -32.59 32.86 -12.94
N SER A 81 -32.39 31.57 -13.24
CA SER A 81 -31.54 30.71 -12.41
C SER A 81 -30.07 31.05 -12.61
N MET A 82 -29.22 30.74 -11.62
CA MET A 82 -27.77 30.98 -11.71
C MET A 82 -27.14 30.22 -12.89
N ALA A 83 -27.55 28.96 -13.08
CA ALA A 83 -27.08 28.12 -14.18
C ALA A 83 -27.33 28.76 -15.55
N TYR A 84 -28.50 29.38 -15.68
CA TYR A 84 -28.93 30.08 -16.89
C TYR A 84 -28.09 31.32 -17.19
N ALA A 85 -27.79 32.13 -16.17
CA ALA A 85 -26.94 33.32 -16.31
C ALA A 85 -25.45 32.97 -16.55
N ILE A 86 -24.95 31.88 -15.96
CA ILE A 86 -23.58 31.38 -16.19
C ILE A 86 -23.41 30.92 -17.64
N ARG A 87 -24.41 30.21 -18.21
CA ARG A 87 -24.37 29.73 -19.59
C ARG A 87 -24.37 30.89 -20.59
N ALA A 88 -25.17 31.93 -20.35
CA ALA A 88 -25.15 33.14 -21.18
C ALA A 88 -23.78 33.86 -21.18
N ALA A 89 -23.12 33.96 -20.01
CA ALA A 89 -21.79 34.55 -19.90
C ALA A 89 -20.71 33.70 -20.60
N TYR A 90 -20.81 32.38 -20.53
CA TYR A 90 -19.91 31.44 -21.20
C TYR A 90 -20.01 31.52 -22.72
N LEU A 91 -21.23 31.54 -23.26
CA LEU A 91 -21.48 31.63 -24.71
C LEU A 91 -20.98 32.96 -25.29
N TRP A 92 -21.25 34.08 -24.62
CA TRP A 92 -20.71 35.38 -25.00
C TRP A 92 -19.16 35.41 -25.03
N GLN A 93 -18.51 34.83 -24.02
CA GLN A 93 -17.06 34.90 -23.89
C GLN A 93 -16.31 34.10 -24.97
N ASN A 94 -16.94 33.05 -25.49
CA ASN A 94 -16.35 32.18 -26.52
C ASN A 94 -16.74 32.57 -27.95
N GLY A 95 -17.78 33.41 -28.15
CA GLY A 95 -18.11 34.00 -29.46
C GLY A 95 -18.54 32.99 -30.53
N GLU A 96 -19.05 31.83 -30.12
CA GLU A 96 -19.46 30.75 -31.02
C GLU A 96 -20.98 30.76 -31.22
N THR A 97 -21.40 30.42 -32.44
CA THR A 97 -22.80 30.02 -32.71
C THR A 97 -23.11 28.75 -31.92
N TYR A 98 -24.21 28.74 -31.15
CA TYR A 98 -24.56 27.60 -30.29
C TYR A 98 -25.81 26.86 -30.81
N GLU A 99 -25.93 25.57 -30.52
CA GLU A 99 -27.19 24.83 -30.56
C GLU A 99 -27.67 24.62 -29.12
N TYR A 100 -28.96 24.82 -28.86
CA TYR A 100 -29.51 24.75 -27.50
C TYR A 100 -30.19 23.41 -27.25
N ASP A 101 -29.67 22.67 -26.26
CA ASP A 101 -30.36 21.56 -25.60
C ASP A 101 -30.64 21.96 -24.14
N ALA A 102 -31.93 21.99 -23.77
CA ALA A 102 -32.38 22.32 -22.43
C ALA A 102 -32.06 21.24 -21.38
N LEU A 103 -31.64 20.04 -21.82
CA LEU A 103 -31.33 18.89 -20.98
C LEU A 103 -29.83 18.71 -20.71
N GLU A 104 -28.95 19.45 -21.38
CA GLU A 104 -27.51 19.42 -21.10
C GLU A 104 -27.15 20.27 -19.88
N ASP A 105 -26.39 19.69 -18.93
CA ASP A 105 -25.82 20.43 -17.80
C ASP A 105 -24.78 21.47 -18.28
N PRO A 106 -24.83 22.72 -17.80
CA PRO A 106 -23.85 23.73 -18.19
C PRO A 106 -22.45 23.41 -17.63
N PRO A 107 -21.36 23.80 -18.32
CA PRO A 107 -20.00 23.57 -17.84
C PRO A 107 -19.76 24.30 -16.51
N MET A 108 -19.62 23.51 -15.45
CA MET A 108 -19.46 23.93 -14.06
C MET A 108 -18.10 24.62 -13.82
N CYS A 109 -17.99 25.91 -14.13
CA CYS A 109 -16.78 26.70 -13.81
C CYS A 109 -16.87 27.49 -12.48
N TRP A 110 -17.93 27.26 -11.68
CA TRP A 110 -18.13 27.90 -10.38
C TRP A 110 -18.56 26.87 -9.32
N VAL A 111 -17.60 26.24 -8.65
CA VAL A 111 -17.85 25.53 -7.38
C VAL A 111 -17.31 26.40 -6.26
N ARG A 112 -18.21 26.84 -5.36
CA ARG A 112 -17.83 27.38 -4.05
C ARG A 112 -16.92 26.34 -3.40
N PRO A 113 -15.70 26.66 -2.89
CA PRO A 113 -14.81 25.63 -2.37
C PRO A 113 -15.58 24.80 -1.35
N VAL A 114 -15.77 23.50 -1.68
CA VAL A 114 -16.45 22.55 -0.80
C VAL A 114 -15.64 22.57 0.50
N GLN A 115 -16.30 22.97 1.58
CA GLN A 115 -15.72 22.87 2.91
C GLN A 115 -16.10 21.49 3.43
N PRO A 116 -15.14 20.57 3.60
CA PRO A 116 -15.42 19.24 4.13
C PRO A 116 -16.15 19.35 5.46
N VAL A 117 -17.22 18.57 5.61
CA VAL A 117 -17.92 18.44 6.89
C VAL A 117 -17.15 17.43 7.74
N PRO A 118 -16.79 17.76 8.99
CA PRO A 118 -16.14 16.80 9.87
C PRO A 118 -17.04 15.62 10.25
N PRO A 119 -16.49 14.40 10.38
CA PRO A 119 -17.22 13.25 10.90
C PRO A 119 -17.74 13.45 12.32
N GLU A 120 -18.85 12.79 12.66
CA GLU A 120 -19.36 12.73 14.03
C GLU A 120 -18.38 11.93 14.92
N LEU A 121 -18.05 12.46 16.09
CA LEU A 121 -17.12 11.83 17.03
C LEU A 121 -17.84 11.43 18.33
N VAL A 122 -17.35 10.39 19.00
CA VAL A 122 -17.74 9.98 20.35
C VAL A 122 -16.55 10.07 21.31
N ASP A 123 -16.84 10.32 22.59
CA ASP A 123 -15.84 10.51 23.64
C ASP A 123 -15.34 9.17 24.17
N VAL A 124 -14.03 9.01 24.29
CA VAL A 124 -13.41 7.90 25.01
C VAL A 124 -12.65 8.43 26.23
N PRO A 125 -13.07 8.08 27.45
CA PRO A 125 -12.41 8.56 28.65
C PRO A 125 -11.05 7.90 28.85
N ALA A 126 -10.10 8.69 29.36
CA ALA A 126 -8.79 8.22 29.79
C ALA A 126 -8.92 7.05 30.78
N GLY A 127 -7.97 6.12 30.74
CA GLY A 127 -7.87 5.06 31.72
C GLY A 127 -7.24 3.79 31.19
N ILE A 128 -7.16 2.81 32.09
CA ILE A 128 -6.57 1.50 31.81
C ILE A 128 -7.65 0.58 31.21
N PHE A 129 -7.28 -0.22 30.20
CA PHE A 129 -8.01 -1.43 29.80
C PHE A 129 -7.07 -2.62 29.65
N GLN A 130 -7.67 -3.80 29.54
CA GLN A 130 -6.97 -5.03 29.17
C GLN A 130 -7.09 -5.21 27.66
N MET A 131 -5.97 -5.16 26.95
CA MET A 131 -5.87 -5.32 25.50
C MET A 131 -5.43 -6.73 25.14
N GLY A 132 -5.97 -7.30 24.06
CA GLY A 132 -5.72 -8.67 23.58
C GLY A 132 -6.90 -9.60 23.78
N ASP A 133 -6.73 -10.88 23.45
CA ASP A 133 -7.80 -11.88 23.48
C ASP A 133 -7.94 -12.57 24.84
N PRO A 134 -8.99 -12.28 25.65
CA PRO A 134 -9.25 -12.99 26.90
C PRO A 134 -10.02 -14.31 26.71
N TRP A 135 -10.37 -14.69 25.48
CA TRP A 135 -11.24 -15.84 25.19
C TRP A 135 -10.49 -17.10 24.78
N ASP A 136 -9.18 -17.02 24.51
CA ASP A 136 -8.35 -18.15 24.04
C ASP A 136 -8.87 -18.71 22.70
N GLU A 137 -9.28 -17.81 21.81
CA GLU A 137 -9.84 -18.11 20.48
C GLU A 137 -9.00 -17.55 19.33
N GLY A 138 -8.06 -16.65 19.62
CA GLY A 138 -7.18 -15.96 18.68
C GLY A 138 -5.82 -16.62 18.44
N GLY A 139 -5.04 -15.99 17.56
CA GLY A 139 -3.65 -16.39 17.28
C GLY A 139 -2.65 -15.90 18.33
N ASP A 140 -1.39 -16.36 18.21
CA ASP A 140 -0.30 -15.97 19.12
C ASP A 140 -0.02 -14.44 19.10
N ASP A 141 -0.46 -13.75 18.06
CA ASP A 141 -0.35 -12.30 17.88
C ASP A 141 -1.43 -11.48 18.58
N GLU A 142 -2.45 -12.13 19.15
CA GLU A 142 -3.53 -11.51 19.93
C GLU A 142 -3.31 -11.60 21.45
N VAL A 143 -2.23 -12.26 21.86
CA VAL A 143 -1.86 -12.56 23.24
C VAL A 143 -0.42 -12.10 23.55
N PRO A 144 -0.05 -11.90 24.83
CA PRO A 144 -0.88 -11.99 26.03
C PRO A 144 -1.85 -10.82 26.17
N VAL A 145 -2.93 -11.05 26.89
CA VAL A 145 -3.74 -9.96 27.45
C VAL A 145 -2.87 -9.12 28.38
N HIS A 146 -2.82 -7.82 28.16
CA HIS A 146 -1.96 -6.90 28.90
C HIS A 146 -2.64 -5.55 29.18
N ALA A 147 -2.13 -4.84 30.20
CA ALA A 147 -2.71 -3.57 30.62
C ALA A 147 -2.21 -2.40 29.75
N VAL A 148 -3.12 -1.61 29.21
CA VAL A 148 -2.78 -0.39 28.44
C VAL A 148 -3.47 0.81 29.06
N MET A 149 -2.69 1.84 29.41
CA MET A 149 -3.19 3.16 29.79
C MET A 149 -3.30 4.04 28.54
N LEU A 150 -4.48 4.63 28.33
CA LEU A 150 -4.71 5.62 27.29
C LEU A 150 -5.16 6.94 27.90
N ASP A 151 -4.70 8.04 27.31
CA ASP A 151 -5.28 9.37 27.54
C ASP A 151 -6.70 9.45 26.96
N ALA A 152 -7.42 10.54 27.26
CA ALA A 152 -8.74 10.77 26.68
C ALA A 152 -8.59 11.19 25.20
N TYR A 153 -9.46 10.65 24.36
CA TYR A 153 -9.51 10.97 22.93
C TYR A 153 -10.96 10.91 22.43
N HIS A 154 -11.17 11.42 21.23
CA HIS A 154 -12.40 11.24 20.49
C HIS A 154 -12.14 10.28 19.33
N ILE A 155 -13.11 9.44 18.99
CA ILE A 155 -13.05 8.53 17.84
C ILE A 155 -14.31 8.70 16.98
N GLY A 156 -14.17 8.50 15.67
CA GLY A 156 -15.29 8.51 14.73
C GLY A 156 -16.39 7.59 15.21
N LYS A 157 -17.61 8.12 15.31
CA LYS A 157 -18.80 7.32 15.62
C LYS A 157 -19.06 6.27 14.55
N TYR A 158 -18.68 6.59 13.32
CA TYR A 158 -18.81 5.79 12.11
C TYR A 158 -17.46 5.68 11.39
N GLU A 159 -17.37 4.75 10.45
CA GLU A 159 -16.34 4.76 9.41
C GLU A 159 -16.46 6.04 8.57
N VAL A 160 -15.35 6.52 7.98
CA VAL A 160 -15.41 7.65 7.05
C VAL A 160 -16.22 7.26 5.82
N THR A 161 -17.20 8.07 5.46
CA THR A 161 -18.10 7.79 4.33
C THR A 161 -17.49 8.17 2.98
N ASN A 162 -18.02 7.61 1.90
CA ASN A 162 -17.62 8.00 0.54
C ASN A 162 -17.82 9.49 0.28
N GLN A 163 -18.93 10.07 0.78
CA GLN A 163 -19.20 11.50 0.59
C GLN A 163 -18.20 12.37 1.35
N GLU A 164 -17.90 12.03 2.61
CA GLU A 164 -16.90 12.74 3.40
C GLU A 164 -15.52 12.68 2.72
N TYR A 165 -15.13 11.51 2.20
CA TYR A 165 -13.86 11.35 1.49
C TYR A 165 -13.82 12.13 0.17
N ALA A 166 -14.89 12.07 -0.63
CA ALA A 166 -15.02 12.83 -1.88
C ALA A 166 -14.95 14.35 -1.65
N ASP A 167 -15.55 14.86 -0.57
CA ASP A 167 -15.48 16.28 -0.21
C ASP A 167 -14.05 16.72 0.13
N VAL A 168 -13.30 15.91 0.88
CA VAL A 168 -11.89 16.16 1.18
C VAL A 168 -11.02 16.05 -0.08
N LEU A 169 -11.27 15.08 -0.96
CA LEU A 169 -10.59 14.98 -2.25
C LEU A 169 -10.84 16.21 -3.12
N ASN A 170 -12.08 16.70 -3.19
CA ASN A 170 -12.41 17.93 -3.91
C ASN A 170 -11.67 19.15 -3.33
N TRP A 171 -11.61 19.25 -2.00
CA TRP A 171 -10.88 20.31 -1.31
C TRP A 171 -9.36 20.27 -1.61
N ALA A 172 -8.77 19.07 -1.65
CA ALA A 172 -7.36 18.84 -1.96
C ALA A 172 -7.06 19.05 -3.46
N HIS A 173 -7.96 18.61 -4.33
CA HIS A 173 -7.88 18.80 -5.78
C HIS A 173 -7.87 20.28 -6.15
N GLY A 174 -8.75 21.09 -5.54
CA GLY A 174 -8.79 22.54 -5.72
C GLY A 174 -7.50 23.26 -5.33
N ARG A 175 -6.63 22.62 -4.52
CA ARG A 175 -5.31 23.11 -4.10
C ARG A 175 -4.15 22.53 -4.91
N GLY A 176 -4.43 21.60 -5.82
CA GLY A 176 -3.43 20.95 -6.65
C GLY A 176 -2.58 19.93 -5.89
N TYR A 177 -3.11 19.31 -4.84
CA TYR A 177 -2.39 18.29 -4.07
C TYR A 177 -2.41 16.90 -4.72
N LEU A 178 -3.39 16.66 -5.61
CA LEU A 178 -3.60 15.34 -6.22
C LEU A 178 -2.83 15.21 -7.53
N THR A 179 -2.17 14.07 -7.70
CA THR A 179 -1.48 13.69 -8.93
C THR A 179 -1.98 12.36 -9.48
N ASP A 180 -1.55 12.01 -10.68
CA ASP A 180 -1.57 10.65 -11.20
C ASP A 180 -0.29 9.88 -10.81
N SER A 181 -0.17 8.64 -11.29
CA SER A 181 1.00 7.78 -11.05
C SER A 181 2.30 8.33 -11.67
N GLY A 182 2.21 9.18 -12.68
CA GLY A 182 3.35 9.87 -13.30
C GLY A 182 3.73 11.18 -12.60
N GLY A 183 3.02 11.57 -11.54
CA GLY A 183 3.24 12.82 -10.82
C GLY A 183 2.66 14.06 -11.52
N SER A 184 1.91 13.88 -12.61
CA SER A 184 1.19 14.98 -13.26
C SER A 184 -0.08 15.31 -12.49
N ALA A 185 -0.63 16.51 -12.68
CA ALA A 185 -1.86 16.92 -12.00
C ALA A 185 -3.00 15.92 -12.29
N TYR A 186 -3.72 15.50 -11.26
CA TYR A 186 -4.74 14.46 -11.38
C TYR A 186 -5.86 14.85 -12.37
N THR A 187 -6.15 13.95 -13.32
CA THR A 187 -7.23 14.11 -14.30
C THR A 187 -8.20 12.92 -14.37
N GLY A 188 -8.01 11.89 -13.56
CA GLY A 188 -8.81 10.66 -13.56
C GLY A 188 -7.96 9.42 -13.25
N GLY A 189 -8.60 8.28 -12.99
CA GLY A 189 -7.93 7.03 -12.61
C GLY A 189 -7.60 6.94 -11.12
N LEU A 190 -6.54 6.18 -10.81
CA LEU A 190 -6.02 6.00 -9.46
C LEU A 190 -5.49 7.33 -8.93
N VAL A 191 -5.91 7.71 -7.71
CA VAL A 191 -5.51 8.98 -7.09
C VAL A 191 -4.17 8.82 -6.39
N TRP A 192 -3.24 9.74 -6.64
CA TRP A 192 -1.96 9.83 -5.95
C TRP A 192 -1.83 11.14 -5.17
N ALA A 193 -1.07 11.10 -4.08
CA ALA A 193 -0.60 12.29 -3.38
C ALA A 193 0.73 11.99 -2.69
N TYR A 194 1.63 12.98 -2.67
CA TYR A 194 2.93 12.88 -2.00
C TYR A 194 3.74 11.63 -2.40
N GLY A 195 3.63 11.21 -3.68
CA GLY A 195 4.35 10.05 -4.21
C GLY A 195 3.78 8.68 -3.80
N GLN A 196 2.58 8.63 -3.21
CA GLN A 196 1.90 7.39 -2.82
C GLN A 196 0.53 7.25 -3.49
N PRO A 197 0.09 6.02 -3.83
CA PRO A 197 -1.28 5.77 -4.25
C PRO A 197 -2.22 5.84 -3.04
N ILE A 198 -3.25 6.68 -3.12
CA ILE A 198 -4.10 6.99 -1.96
C ILE A 198 -5.51 6.41 -2.03
N ALA A 199 -6.14 6.39 -3.20
CA ALA A 199 -7.50 5.85 -3.37
C ALA A 199 -7.79 5.52 -4.83
N ASP A 200 -8.52 4.44 -5.06
CA ASP A 200 -9.07 4.10 -6.36
C ASP A 200 -10.38 4.86 -6.65
N THR A 201 -10.67 5.10 -7.92
CA THR A 201 -11.95 5.67 -8.39
C THR A 201 -12.64 4.67 -9.32
N GLY A 202 -13.91 4.90 -9.64
CA GLY A 202 -14.67 4.07 -10.58
C GLY A 202 -14.04 3.90 -11.97
N THR A 203 -13.03 4.71 -12.29
CA THR A 203 -12.25 4.58 -13.53
C THR A 203 -11.02 3.66 -13.38
N SER A 204 -10.48 3.49 -12.18
CA SER A 204 -9.36 2.58 -11.91
C SER A 204 -9.78 1.23 -11.34
N SER A 205 -10.94 1.16 -10.69
CA SER A 205 -11.52 -0.07 -10.17
C SER A 205 -13.04 -0.02 -10.21
N SER A 206 -13.68 -1.13 -10.58
CA SER A 206 -15.14 -1.28 -10.55
C SER A 206 -15.71 -1.37 -9.14
N ASP A 207 -14.87 -1.66 -8.15
CA ASP A 207 -15.25 -1.75 -6.74
C ASP A 207 -15.24 -0.38 -6.04
N SER A 208 -14.58 0.63 -6.61
CA SER A 208 -14.56 1.96 -6.01
C SER A 208 -15.95 2.59 -6.01
N GLN A 209 -16.33 3.14 -4.86
CA GLN A 209 -17.62 3.81 -4.68
C GLN A 209 -17.55 5.33 -4.94
N ILE A 210 -16.36 5.86 -5.26
CA ILE A 210 -16.17 7.26 -5.66
C ILE A 210 -15.93 7.38 -7.18
N THR A 211 -16.44 8.44 -7.78
CA THR A 211 -16.26 8.75 -9.20
C THR A 211 -15.51 10.07 -9.37
N TYR A 212 -14.88 10.25 -10.53
CA TYR A 212 -14.30 11.54 -10.92
C TYR A 212 -14.81 11.93 -12.30
N SER A 213 -15.59 13.00 -12.38
CA SER A 213 -16.16 13.50 -13.63
C SER A 213 -16.32 15.02 -13.58
N GLY A 214 -16.19 15.68 -14.73
CA GLY A 214 -16.33 17.14 -14.80
C GLY A 214 -15.32 17.93 -13.94
N GLY A 215 -14.19 17.31 -13.55
CA GLY A 215 -13.20 17.93 -12.67
C GLY A 215 -13.52 17.87 -11.18
N ALA A 216 -14.48 17.04 -10.76
CA ALA A 216 -14.88 16.88 -9.37
C ALA A 216 -15.06 15.40 -9.01
N PHE A 217 -14.76 15.08 -7.75
CA PHE A 217 -15.10 13.81 -7.15
C PHE A 217 -16.57 13.79 -6.74
N GLY A 218 -17.23 12.66 -6.98
CA GLY A 218 -18.59 12.36 -6.55
C GLY A 218 -18.70 10.93 -6.05
N VAL A 219 -19.92 10.48 -5.78
CA VAL A 219 -20.20 9.15 -5.25
C VAL A 219 -21.16 8.40 -6.17
N TYR A 220 -20.96 7.09 -6.34
CA TYR A 220 -21.85 6.25 -7.13
C TYR A 220 -23.24 6.13 -6.52
N SER A 221 -24.21 5.84 -7.39
CA SER A 221 -25.44 5.15 -7.01
C SER A 221 -25.45 3.77 -7.65
N ARG A 222 -25.92 2.76 -6.94
CA ARG A 222 -25.95 1.36 -7.38
C ARG A 222 -27.39 0.86 -7.42
N GLU A 223 -27.69 0.02 -8.40
CA GLU A 223 -29.03 -0.54 -8.57
C GLU A 223 -29.28 -1.67 -7.57
N GLY A 224 -30.47 -1.70 -6.98
CA GLY A 224 -30.99 -2.82 -6.20
C GLY A 224 -31.82 -3.78 -7.06
N HIS A 225 -32.00 -5.02 -6.60
CA HIS A 225 -32.87 -6.00 -7.25
C HIS A 225 -34.36 -5.58 -7.33
N ASP A 226 -34.74 -4.53 -6.61
CA ASP A 226 -36.03 -3.85 -6.69
C ASP A 226 -36.10 -2.77 -7.79
N GLY A 227 -34.99 -2.56 -8.52
CA GLY A 227 -34.84 -1.51 -9.53
C GLY A 227 -34.63 -0.11 -8.94
N VAL A 228 -34.41 0.01 -7.63
CA VAL A 228 -34.15 1.28 -6.95
C VAL A 228 -32.66 1.60 -6.99
N MET A 229 -32.31 2.84 -7.32
CA MET A 229 -30.94 3.33 -7.22
C MET A 229 -30.65 3.77 -5.78
N TYR A 230 -29.71 3.10 -5.13
CA TYR A 230 -29.21 3.42 -3.79
C TYR A 230 -27.96 4.28 -3.90
N SER A 231 -27.94 5.42 -3.23
CA SER A 231 -26.74 6.26 -3.15
C SER A 231 -25.72 5.61 -2.22
N MET A 232 -24.46 5.56 -2.66
CA MET A 232 -23.34 5.08 -1.84
C MET A 232 -22.73 6.19 -0.95
N ALA A 233 -23.35 7.37 -0.89
CA ALA A 233 -22.84 8.54 -0.15
C ALA A 233 -22.54 8.22 1.32
N ASP A 234 -23.46 7.55 1.99
CA ASP A 234 -23.38 7.20 3.41
C ASP A 234 -22.74 5.83 3.67
N HIS A 235 -22.23 5.16 2.63
CA HIS A 235 -21.47 3.92 2.78
C HIS A 235 -20.02 4.22 3.18
N PRO A 236 -19.33 3.28 3.86
CA PRO A 236 -17.93 3.46 4.21
C PRO A 236 -17.08 3.60 2.94
N MET A 237 -16.08 4.49 3.01
CA MET A 237 -15.04 4.61 1.99
C MET A 237 -14.23 3.31 1.92
N VAL A 238 -14.02 2.80 0.71
CA VAL A 238 -13.23 1.60 0.44
C VAL A 238 -12.17 1.84 -0.64
N GLU A 239 -11.28 0.86 -0.86
CA GLU A 239 -10.14 1.00 -1.78
C GLU A 239 -9.27 2.22 -1.48
N VAL A 240 -9.13 2.52 -0.19
CA VAL A 240 -8.28 3.57 0.35
C VAL A 240 -7.06 2.96 1.04
N SER A 241 -5.89 3.53 0.78
CA SER A 241 -4.64 3.05 1.37
C SER A 241 -4.43 3.66 2.74
N TRP A 242 -3.50 3.12 3.52
CA TRP A 242 -3.11 3.76 4.79
C TRP A 242 -2.64 5.20 4.55
N TYR A 243 -1.89 5.43 3.46
CA TYR A 243 -1.47 6.77 3.05
C TYR A 243 -2.65 7.67 2.68
N GLY A 244 -3.68 7.12 2.03
CA GLY A 244 -4.91 7.86 1.71
C GLY A 244 -5.69 8.26 2.95
N ALA A 245 -5.83 7.35 3.91
CA ALA A 245 -6.46 7.64 5.19
C ALA A 245 -5.70 8.72 5.99
N VAL A 246 -4.37 8.68 5.99
CA VAL A 246 -3.51 9.72 6.59
C VAL A 246 -3.65 11.07 5.87
N CYS A 247 -3.67 11.06 4.53
CA CYS A 247 -3.87 12.28 3.75
C CYS A 247 -5.23 12.90 4.04
N TYR A 248 -6.28 12.09 4.08
CA TYR A 248 -7.62 12.54 4.48
C TYR A 248 -7.60 13.23 5.84
N CYS A 249 -7.00 12.61 6.86
CA CYS A 249 -6.90 13.17 8.21
C CYS A 249 -6.18 14.54 8.21
N ASN A 250 -5.05 14.64 7.53
CA ASN A 250 -4.27 15.88 7.45
C ASN A 250 -5.02 16.98 6.68
N TRP A 251 -5.65 16.65 5.56
CA TRP A 251 -6.39 17.63 4.75
C TRP A 251 -7.69 18.07 5.40
N LEU A 252 -8.40 17.15 6.07
CA LEU A 252 -9.55 17.50 6.89
C LEU A 252 -9.11 18.47 8.00
N SER A 253 -8.01 18.19 8.69
CA SER A 253 -7.45 19.09 9.71
C SER A 253 -7.18 20.49 9.16
N ASP A 254 -6.46 20.58 8.03
CA ASP A 254 -6.14 21.86 7.39
C ASP A 254 -7.40 22.60 6.92
N SER A 255 -8.40 21.88 6.40
CA SER A 255 -9.70 22.47 6.01
C SER A 255 -10.43 23.13 7.18
N GLN A 256 -10.21 22.64 8.40
CA GLN A 256 -10.78 23.18 9.64
C GLN A 256 -9.84 24.14 10.39
N GLY A 257 -8.65 24.43 9.84
CA GLY A 257 -7.63 25.26 10.50
C GLY A 257 -6.93 24.58 11.68
N LEU A 258 -6.94 23.25 11.75
CA LEU A 258 -6.25 22.44 12.75
C LEU A 258 -4.86 22.02 12.26
N GLN A 259 -3.99 21.60 13.17
CA GLN A 259 -2.64 21.18 12.82
C GLN A 259 -2.62 19.73 12.31
N ALA A 260 -1.96 19.49 11.17
CA ALA A 260 -1.73 18.15 10.65
C ALA A 260 -0.96 17.25 11.63
N CYS A 261 -1.46 16.05 11.86
CA CYS A 261 -0.90 15.06 12.78
C CYS A 261 0.24 14.23 12.18
N TYR A 262 0.39 14.21 10.86
CA TYR A 262 1.45 13.45 10.17
C TYR A 262 2.33 14.32 9.29
N ASN A 263 3.61 13.96 9.18
CA ASN A 263 4.52 14.48 8.16
C ASN A 263 4.37 13.64 6.88
N THR A 264 3.82 14.19 5.80
CA THR A 264 3.60 13.44 4.54
C THR A 264 4.86 13.20 3.70
N SER A 265 6.02 13.70 4.12
CA SER A 265 7.31 13.35 3.50
C SER A 265 7.96 12.12 4.14
N THR A 266 7.73 11.89 5.43
CA THR A 266 8.30 10.75 6.16
C THR A 266 7.26 9.75 6.65
N TRP A 267 5.97 10.10 6.53
CA TRP A 267 4.81 9.37 7.04
C TRP A 267 4.80 9.15 8.56
N VAL A 268 5.64 9.88 9.29
CA VAL A 268 5.74 9.79 10.75
C VAL A 268 4.71 10.72 11.40
N ARG A 269 4.03 10.23 12.45
CA ARG A 269 3.14 11.03 13.29
C ARG A 269 3.95 11.99 14.16
N TYR A 270 3.50 13.23 14.28
CA TYR A 270 4.14 14.18 15.17
C TYR A 270 3.90 13.81 16.63
N GLU A 271 4.97 13.87 17.43
CA GLU A 271 4.90 13.74 18.88
C GLU A 271 5.45 15.00 19.57
N PRO A 272 4.76 15.55 20.59
CA PRO A 272 3.43 15.13 21.06
C PRO A 272 2.35 15.29 19.98
N VAL A 273 1.36 14.40 20.01
CA VAL A 273 0.25 14.40 19.05
C VAL A 273 -0.43 15.78 18.99
N ARG A 274 -0.66 16.24 17.76
CA ARG A 274 -1.26 17.55 17.48
C ARG A 274 -2.78 17.50 17.58
N ASN A 275 -3.43 18.66 17.50
CA ASN A 275 -4.86 18.82 17.70
C ASN A 275 -5.73 18.51 16.46
N GLY A 276 -5.16 17.94 15.40
CA GLY A 276 -5.87 17.56 14.18
C GLY A 276 -6.45 16.14 14.22
N TYR A 277 -7.14 15.79 13.14
CA TYR A 277 -7.59 14.43 12.86
C TYR A 277 -6.41 13.51 12.55
N ARG A 278 -6.57 12.25 12.93
CA ARG A 278 -5.58 11.18 12.71
C ARG A 278 -6.27 9.82 12.65
N LEU A 279 -5.53 8.78 12.31
CA LEU A 279 -5.98 7.41 12.57
C LEU A 279 -5.93 7.13 14.09
N PRO A 280 -6.84 6.31 14.63
CA PRO A 280 -6.69 5.75 15.97
C PRO A 280 -5.44 4.88 16.04
N THR A 281 -4.80 4.79 17.20
CA THR A 281 -3.86 3.69 17.44
C THR A 281 -4.62 2.37 17.55
N GLU A 282 -3.94 1.25 17.37
CA GLU A 282 -4.53 -0.09 17.53
C GLU A 282 -5.16 -0.23 18.92
N ALA A 283 -4.46 0.28 19.94
CA ALA A 283 -4.95 0.28 21.32
C ALA A 283 -6.18 1.18 21.51
N GLU A 284 -6.19 2.38 20.93
CA GLU A 284 -7.36 3.27 20.96
C GLU A 284 -8.56 2.64 20.23
N TRP A 285 -8.32 1.95 19.13
CA TRP A 285 -9.37 1.26 18.41
C TRP A 285 -9.99 0.15 19.28
N GLU A 286 -9.16 -0.72 19.86
CA GLU A 286 -9.65 -1.85 20.68
C GLU A 286 -10.34 -1.37 21.97
N ARG A 287 -9.79 -0.34 22.63
CA ARG A 287 -10.41 0.31 23.79
C ARG A 287 -11.83 0.77 23.49
N ALA A 288 -12.02 1.47 22.36
CA ALA A 288 -13.31 1.97 21.95
C ALA A 288 -14.27 0.84 21.56
N ALA A 289 -13.78 -0.16 20.82
CA ALA A 289 -14.58 -1.28 20.34
C ALA A 289 -15.12 -2.17 21.46
N ALA A 290 -14.29 -2.45 22.47
CA ALA A 290 -14.49 -3.61 23.34
C ALA A 290 -14.59 -3.33 24.83
N TRP A 291 -14.07 -2.22 25.34
CA TRP A 291 -13.96 -2.05 26.80
C TRP A 291 -15.05 -1.15 27.38
N ASP A 292 -15.86 -1.69 28.29
CA ASP A 292 -16.96 -0.94 28.94
C ASP A 292 -16.61 -0.29 30.29
N GLY A 293 -15.34 -0.37 30.68
CA GLY A 293 -14.86 0.06 32.00
C GLY A 293 -14.66 -1.10 32.97
N SER A 294 -15.24 -2.26 32.72
CA SER A 294 -15.20 -3.42 33.62
C SER A 294 -14.81 -4.73 32.94
N ARG A 295 -15.17 -4.91 31.66
CA ARG A 295 -14.88 -6.11 30.87
C ARG A 295 -14.60 -5.79 29.41
N HIS A 296 -14.02 -6.77 28.73
CA HIS A 296 -13.74 -6.76 27.30
C HIS A 296 -14.81 -7.58 26.56
N TRP A 297 -15.53 -6.93 25.64
CA TRP A 297 -16.57 -7.53 24.81
C TRP A 297 -15.94 -8.27 23.62
N ARG A 298 -16.45 -9.47 23.32
CA ARG A 298 -15.89 -10.33 22.26
C ARG A 298 -15.95 -9.71 20.87
N TYR A 299 -16.98 -8.91 20.60
CA TYR A 299 -17.17 -8.18 19.35
C TYR A 299 -17.20 -6.68 19.64
N GLY A 300 -17.03 -5.85 18.60
CA GLY A 300 -17.08 -4.38 18.63
C GLY A 300 -18.47 -3.80 18.91
N MET A 301 -19.18 -4.39 19.87
CA MET A 301 -20.54 -4.08 20.27
C MET A 301 -20.73 -4.54 21.71
N THR A 302 -21.74 -4.04 22.42
CA THR A 302 -22.09 -4.53 23.78
C THR A 302 -22.80 -5.89 23.72
N SER A 303 -22.20 -6.89 23.07
CA SER A 303 -22.71 -8.26 22.89
C SER A 303 -21.57 -9.25 22.61
N ASP A 304 -21.57 -10.41 23.26
CA ASP A 304 -20.64 -11.51 22.98
C ASP A 304 -21.13 -12.43 21.84
N THR A 305 -22.30 -12.13 21.28
CA THR A 305 -22.91 -12.86 20.16
C THR A 305 -23.03 -11.94 18.96
N ILE A 306 -22.69 -12.48 17.78
CA ILE A 306 -22.87 -11.81 16.49
C ILE A 306 -23.87 -12.59 15.63
N ASP A 307 -24.73 -11.85 14.95
CA ASP A 307 -25.62 -12.37 13.92
C ASP A 307 -25.93 -11.26 12.92
N PHE A 308 -26.67 -11.60 11.87
CA PHE A 308 -27.03 -10.72 10.77
C PHE A 308 -27.87 -9.51 11.18
N THR A 309 -28.35 -9.45 12.44
CA THR A 309 -29.08 -8.28 12.97
C THR A 309 -28.17 -7.29 13.68
N ARG A 310 -26.88 -7.60 13.83
CA ARG A 310 -25.91 -6.79 14.60
C ARG A 310 -24.70 -6.29 13.81
N ALA A 311 -24.38 -6.93 12.68
CA ALA A 311 -23.23 -6.57 11.86
C ALA A 311 -23.41 -7.05 10.41
N ASN A 312 -22.67 -6.43 9.50
CA ASN A 312 -22.59 -6.82 8.10
C ASN A 312 -21.34 -7.67 7.85
N TYR A 313 -21.52 -8.96 7.51
CA TYR A 313 -20.44 -9.95 7.32
C TYR A 313 -20.94 -11.12 6.47
N GLU A 314 -20.08 -12.03 6.01
CA GLU A 314 -20.46 -13.21 5.20
C GLU A 314 -21.26 -12.89 3.92
N TYR A 315 -20.89 -11.84 3.20
CA TYR A 315 -21.51 -11.40 1.94
C TYR A 315 -23.02 -11.15 2.07
N ILE A 316 -23.48 -10.71 3.23
CA ILE A 316 -24.87 -10.32 3.40
C ILE A 316 -25.13 -9.07 2.56
N ASN A 317 -26.28 -9.06 1.89
CA ASN A 317 -26.71 -7.96 1.03
C ASN A 317 -27.92 -7.25 1.68
N PRO A 318 -27.67 -6.33 2.64
CA PRO A 318 -28.74 -5.70 3.42
C PRO A 318 -29.65 -4.80 2.57
N LEU A 319 -29.09 -4.17 1.52
CA LEU A 319 -29.79 -3.31 0.56
C LEU A 319 -30.28 -4.06 -0.69
N GLY A 320 -29.94 -5.34 -0.86
CA GLY A 320 -30.26 -6.10 -2.07
C GLY A 320 -29.70 -5.51 -3.36
N LEU A 321 -28.47 -4.99 -3.33
CA LEU A 321 -27.75 -4.50 -4.51
C LEU A 321 -27.57 -5.60 -5.57
N THR A 322 -27.54 -5.25 -6.85
CA THR A 322 -27.44 -6.22 -7.96
C THR A 322 -26.07 -6.86 -8.11
N ASP A 323 -25.02 -6.15 -7.70
CA ASP A 323 -23.62 -6.54 -7.91
C ASP A 323 -22.86 -6.49 -6.59
N ASP A 324 -21.83 -7.33 -6.41
CA ASP A 324 -20.96 -7.31 -5.23
C ASP A 324 -19.99 -6.11 -5.28
N PHE A 325 -19.42 -5.66 -4.17
CA PHE A 325 -19.54 -6.09 -2.76
C PHE A 325 -20.63 -5.29 -2.01
N TYR A 326 -21.07 -5.82 -0.86
CA TYR A 326 -22.32 -5.42 -0.21
C TYR A 326 -22.13 -4.68 1.12
N THR A 327 -21.43 -3.55 1.12
CA THR A 327 -21.41 -2.65 2.29
C THR A 327 -22.81 -2.16 2.65
N SER A 328 -23.01 -1.77 3.91
CA SER A 328 -24.19 -1.05 4.37
C SER A 328 -23.84 0.42 4.63
N PRO A 329 -24.83 1.34 4.58
CA PRO A 329 -24.64 2.67 5.12
C PRO A 329 -24.14 2.59 6.57
N VAL A 330 -23.24 3.50 6.94
CA VAL A 330 -22.71 3.54 8.31
C VAL A 330 -23.85 3.73 9.32
N GLY A 331 -23.79 3.02 10.44
CA GLY A 331 -24.83 3.04 11.46
C GLY A 331 -26.12 2.28 11.10
N TRP A 332 -26.10 1.41 10.08
CA TRP A 332 -27.28 0.62 9.67
C TRP A 332 -27.84 -0.26 10.81
N TYR A 333 -26.97 -0.75 11.68
CA TYR A 333 -27.32 -1.61 12.82
C TYR A 333 -27.75 -0.80 14.05
N ASN A 334 -28.77 0.03 13.88
CA ASN A 334 -29.29 0.98 14.88
C ASN A 334 -30.66 0.61 15.47
N GLY A 335 -31.26 -0.51 15.07
CA GLY A 335 -32.56 -0.95 15.58
C GLY A 335 -33.77 -0.69 14.69
N VAL A 336 -33.62 0.05 13.57
CA VAL A 336 -34.76 0.47 12.74
C VAL A 336 -34.72 -0.02 11.30
N HIS A 337 -33.57 -0.47 10.81
CA HIS A 337 -33.41 -0.95 9.43
C HIS A 337 -33.66 -2.46 9.31
N PRO A 338 -34.02 -2.98 8.13
CA PRO A 338 -34.10 -4.42 7.92
C PRO A 338 -32.71 -5.06 7.98
N ALA A 339 -32.59 -6.21 8.64
CA ALA A 339 -31.35 -6.98 8.71
C ALA A 339 -30.95 -7.53 7.32
N ARG A 340 -31.94 -7.86 6.47
CA ARG A 340 -31.76 -8.16 5.05
C ARG A 340 -33.07 -7.98 4.28
N LEU A 341 -33.00 -7.52 3.03
CA LEU A 341 -34.21 -7.36 2.21
C LEU A 341 -35.00 -8.67 2.01
N SER A 342 -34.34 -9.83 2.03
CA SER A 342 -35.00 -11.14 1.92
C SER A 342 -35.78 -11.56 3.18
N LEU A 343 -35.59 -10.87 4.32
CA LEU A 343 -36.35 -11.03 5.56
C LEU A 343 -36.75 -9.65 6.13
N PRO A 344 -37.59 -8.87 5.43
CA PRO A 344 -37.83 -7.46 5.72
C PRO A 344 -38.55 -7.20 7.05
N VAL A 345 -39.08 -8.25 7.69
CA VAL A 345 -39.72 -8.19 9.01
C VAL A 345 -38.72 -8.30 10.18
N THR A 346 -37.48 -8.70 9.92
CA THR A 346 -36.42 -8.77 10.93
C THR A 346 -35.66 -7.46 10.91
N LEU A 347 -35.82 -6.64 11.95
CA LEU A 347 -35.07 -5.41 12.09
C LEU A 347 -33.68 -5.67 12.67
N THR A 348 -32.75 -4.77 12.38
CA THR A 348 -31.46 -4.72 13.07
C THR A 348 -31.67 -4.49 14.56
N VAL A 349 -30.65 -4.81 15.35
CA VAL A 349 -30.54 -4.45 16.77
C VAL A 349 -29.68 -3.20 16.85
N ASN A 350 -29.91 -2.33 17.84
CA ASN A 350 -29.02 -1.21 18.11
C ASN A 350 -27.68 -1.73 18.67
N ALA A 351 -26.73 -2.00 17.78
CA ALA A 351 -25.48 -2.72 18.05
C ALA A 351 -24.29 -1.77 18.24
N THR A 352 -24.41 -0.84 19.19
CA THR A 352 -23.32 0.09 19.52
C THR A 352 -22.21 -0.59 20.32
N CYS A 353 -20.96 -0.17 20.11
CA CYS A 353 -19.85 -0.46 21.02
C CYS A 353 -20.01 0.29 22.36
N PRO A 354 -19.20 -0.01 23.39
CA PRO A 354 -19.32 0.60 24.72
C PRO A 354 -19.27 2.14 24.75
N VAL A 355 -18.54 2.75 23.80
CA VAL A 355 -18.44 4.22 23.69
C VAL A 355 -19.51 4.84 22.78
N GLY A 356 -20.39 4.03 22.19
CA GLY A 356 -21.50 4.49 21.35
C GLY A 356 -21.18 4.62 19.85
N ALA A 357 -20.03 4.13 19.38
CA ALA A 357 -19.74 4.01 17.96
C ALA A 357 -20.42 2.77 17.36
N TYR A 358 -20.60 2.79 16.03
CA TYR A 358 -21.19 1.70 15.25
C TYR A 358 -20.14 1.04 14.36
N ASP A 359 -20.48 -0.16 13.88
CA ASP A 359 -19.75 -0.88 12.83
C ASP A 359 -18.30 -1.24 13.20
N MET A 360 -17.94 -1.24 14.49
CA MET A 360 -16.63 -1.70 14.96
C MET A 360 -16.42 -3.24 14.79
N SER A 361 -17.43 -3.95 14.28
CA SER A 361 -17.37 -5.34 13.82
C SER A 361 -18.11 -5.49 12.50
N GLY A 362 -17.40 -5.81 11.43
CA GLY A 362 -17.95 -6.00 10.08
C GLY A 362 -17.92 -4.74 9.23
N ASN A 363 -18.73 -4.74 8.16
CA ASN A 363 -18.79 -3.70 7.12
C ASN A 363 -17.46 -3.52 6.37
N VAL A 364 -16.46 -2.82 6.90
CA VAL A 364 -15.11 -2.71 6.31
C VAL A 364 -14.01 -2.88 7.37
N TRP A 365 -12.85 -3.39 6.94
CA TRP A 365 -11.63 -3.34 7.74
C TRP A 365 -11.22 -1.89 7.96
N GLU A 366 -10.68 -1.58 9.14
CA GLU A 366 -10.31 -0.20 9.47
C GLU A 366 -8.82 -0.04 9.73
N TRP A 367 -8.19 0.86 8.97
CA TRP A 367 -6.78 1.25 9.19
C TRP A 367 -6.56 1.86 10.57
N CYS A 368 -5.53 1.36 11.26
CA CYS A 368 -4.96 1.97 12.46
C CYS A 368 -3.64 2.68 12.16
N HIS A 369 -3.18 3.51 13.09
CA HIS A 369 -1.89 4.20 13.00
C HIS A 369 -0.71 3.21 12.92
N ASP A 370 -0.79 2.14 13.69
CA ASP A 370 0.32 1.29 14.10
C ASP A 370 0.88 0.46 12.95
N TRP A 371 2.22 0.31 12.96
CA TRP A 371 2.85 -0.81 12.28
C TRP A 371 2.49 -2.12 12.99
N TYR A 372 2.30 -3.17 12.22
CA TYR A 372 2.02 -4.50 12.76
C TYR A 372 3.32 -5.19 13.17
N ASP A 373 3.31 -5.78 14.37
CA ASP A 373 4.28 -6.76 14.85
C ASP A 373 3.52 -7.80 15.69
N ALA A 374 3.71 -9.07 15.34
CA ALA A 374 3.05 -10.20 16.00
C ALA A 374 3.46 -10.32 17.47
N SER A 375 4.67 -9.89 17.83
CA SER A 375 5.21 -9.98 19.18
C SER A 375 4.96 -8.74 20.05
N TYR A 376 4.32 -7.69 19.50
CA TYR A 376 4.21 -6.40 20.17
C TYR A 376 3.56 -6.51 21.56
N TYR A 377 2.54 -7.35 21.70
CA TYR A 377 1.80 -7.52 22.96
C TYR A 377 2.63 -8.14 24.09
N ALA A 378 3.75 -8.80 23.77
CA ALA A 378 4.63 -9.41 24.76
C ALA A 378 5.37 -8.39 25.65
N GLY A 379 5.34 -7.09 25.29
CA GLY A 379 6.01 -6.00 26.01
C GLY A 379 5.44 -5.68 27.41
N GLY A 380 4.32 -6.29 27.81
CA GLY A 380 3.70 -6.06 29.11
C GLY A 380 2.85 -4.79 29.16
N ALA A 381 2.84 -4.09 30.30
CA ALA A 381 1.99 -2.92 30.48
C ALA A 381 2.50 -1.71 29.69
N MET A 382 1.61 -1.02 28.97
CA MET A 382 1.96 0.09 28.07
C MET A 382 1.18 1.37 28.38
N THR A 383 1.70 2.53 27.95
CA THR A 383 1.03 3.83 28.05
C THR A 383 1.06 4.50 26.68
N ASN A 384 -0.11 4.84 26.14
CA ASN A 384 -0.29 5.40 24.79
C ASN A 384 0.57 4.71 23.71
N PRO A 385 0.51 3.37 23.58
CA PRO A 385 1.32 2.64 22.60
C PRO A 385 0.98 3.07 21.17
N LEU A 386 2.01 3.18 20.34
CA LEU A 386 1.95 3.63 18.94
C LEU A 386 2.32 2.51 17.95
N GLY A 387 2.45 1.29 18.45
CA GLY A 387 3.06 0.19 17.72
C GLY A 387 4.60 0.30 17.70
N PRO A 388 5.26 -0.58 16.93
CA PRO A 388 6.67 -0.47 16.59
C PRO A 388 6.97 0.82 15.82
N SER A 389 8.18 1.37 15.98
CA SER A 389 8.60 2.60 15.29
C SER A 389 8.80 2.43 13.78
N ILE A 390 8.89 1.19 13.30
CA ILE A 390 9.08 0.79 11.90
C ILE A 390 8.36 -0.53 11.66
N GLY A 391 7.86 -0.76 10.45
CA GLY A 391 7.27 -2.04 10.07
C GLY A 391 6.99 -2.16 8.59
N THR A 392 6.58 -3.36 8.19
CA THR A 392 6.27 -3.73 6.80
C THR A 392 4.79 -3.55 6.48
N TYR A 393 3.93 -3.85 7.45
CA TYR A 393 2.47 -3.85 7.32
C TYR A 393 1.85 -2.91 8.33
N CYS A 394 0.81 -2.18 7.97
CA CYS A 394 0.00 -1.43 8.94
C CYS A 394 -1.16 -2.30 9.44
N VAL A 395 -1.59 -2.04 10.66
CA VAL A 395 -2.68 -2.78 11.32
C VAL A 395 -4.04 -2.44 10.69
N LEU A 396 -4.86 -3.48 10.50
CA LEU A 396 -6.30 -3.43 10.20
C LEU A 396 -7.10 -4.10 11.31
N ARG A 397 -8.27 -3.55 11.63
CA ARG A 397 -9.17 -4.03 12.71
C ARG A 397 -10.63 -4.13 12.24
N GLY A 398 -11.44 -4.90 12.96
CA GLY A 398 -12.91 -4.91 12.81
C GLY A 398 -13.52 -5.99 11.92
N GLY A 399 -12.77 -6.57 10.97
CA GLY A 399 -13.36 -7.47 9.97
C GLY A 399 -14.07 -6.72 8.85
N SER A 400 -14.79 -7.40 7.97
CA SER A 400 -15.55 -6.73 6.90
C SER A 400 -16.81 -7.50 6.48
N CYS A 401 -17.58 -6.93 5.55
CA CYS A 401 -18.77 -7.54 4.98
C CYS A 401 -18.52 -8.87 4.26
N GLU A 402 -17.27 -9.22 3.91
CA GLU A 402 -16.93 -10.43 3.15
C GLU A 402 -16.52 -11.62 4.03
N TYR A 403 -16.03 -11.35 5.25
CA TYR A 403 -15.41 -12.38 6.08
C TYR A 403 -16.37 -13.01 7.08
N ASN A 404 -15.98 -14.17 7.60
CA ASN A 404 -16.74 -14.86 8.64
C ASN A 404 -16.61 -14.19 10.01
N SER A 405 -17.55 -14.50 10.89
CA SER A 405 -17.62 -13.96 12.26
C SER A 405 -16.35 -14.14 13.11
N GLY A 406 -15.45 -15.07 12.79
CA GLY A 406 -14.19 -15.25 13.50
C GLY A 406 -13.20 -14.08 13.33
N LEU A 407 -13.25 -13.41 12.18
CA LEU A 407 -12.38 -12.26 11.86
C LEU A 407 -12.95 -10.91 12.32
N LEU A 408 -14.18 -10.92 12.85
CA LEU A 408 -14.88 -9.73 13.35
C LEU A 408 -14.68 -9.50 14.85
N ARG A 409 -13.97 -10.41 15.53
CA ARG A 409 -13.69 -10.30 16.97
C ARG A 409 -12.94 -9.00 17.24
N SER A 410 -13.27 -8.34 18.34
CA SER A 410 -12.64 -7.07 18.72
C SER A 410 -11.14 -7.19 18.96
N ALA A 411 -10.66 -8.38 19.35
CA ALA A 411 -9.24 -8.67 19.56
C ALA A 411 -8.50 -9.10 18.28
N TYR A 412 -9.19 -9.50 17.20
CA TYR A 412 -8.55 -10.03 15.99
C TYR A 412 -7.76 -8.96 15.23
N ARG A 413 -6.50 -9.25 14.93
CA ARG A 413 -5.56 -8.33 14.28
C ARG A 413 -5.35 -8.78 12.84
N SER A 414 -5.48 -7.84 11.90
CA SER A 414 -5.09 -8.06 10.51
C SER A 414 -4.01 -7.06 10.11
N ARG A 415 -3.36 -7.32 8.98
CA ARG A 415 -2.24 -6.51 8.50
C ARG A 415 -2.17 -6.51 6.99
N VAL A 416 -1.94 -5.34 6.42
CA VAL A 416 -1.79 -5.16 4.97
C VAL A 416 -0.69 -4.13 4.70
N TYR A 417 -0.06 -4.21 3.53
CA TYR A 417 0.90 -3.19 3.09
C TYR A 417 0.26 -1.80 3.15
N PRO A 418 1.00 -0.74 3.54
CA PRO A 418 0.43 0.60 3.66
C PRO A 418 -0.06 1.16 2.32
N THR A 419 0.42 0.60 1.19
CA THR A 419 -0.07 0.87 -0.16
C THR A 419 -1.30 0.06 -0.55
N GLY A 420 -1.67 -1.00 0.18
CA GLY A 420 -2.79 -1.86 -0.15
C GLY A 420 -4.13 -1.13 -0.09
N ARG A 421 -5.04 -1.43 -1.03
CA ARG A 421 -6.33 -0.74 -1.24
C ARG A 421 -7.42 -1.74 -1.60
N GLY A 422 -7.65 -2.74 -0.76
CA GLY A 422 -8.68 -3.74 -1.01
C GLY A 422 -10.08 -3.12 -0.97
N ARG A 423 -11.02 -3.71 -1.72
CA ARG A 423 -12.44 -3.32 -1.76
C ARG A 423 -13.19 -3.41 -0.41
N THR A 424 -12.53 -3.95 0.62
CA THR A 424 -13.04 -3.99 1.99
C THR A 424 -12.18 -3.19 2.98
N HIS A 425 -11.21 -2.40 2.53
CA HIS A 425 -10.36 -1.58 3.40
C HIS A 425 -10.88 -0.15 3.46
N GLY A 426 -11.35 0.26 4.63
CA GLY A 426 -11.71 1.62 4.98
C GLY A 426 -10.95 2.09 6.23
N PHE A 427 -11.50 3.09 6.92
CA PHE A 427 -10.92 3.63 8.15
C PHE A 427 -11.92 4.51 8.89
N ARG A 428 -11.60 4.82 10.15
CA ARG A 428 -12.22 5.91 10.91
C ARG A 428 -11.18 6.84 11.49
N VAL A 429 -11.62 8.03 11.87
CA VAL A 429 -10.73 9.07 12.43
C VAL A 429 -10.72 9.04 13.96
N ALA A 430 -9.68 9.62 14.55
CA ALA A 430 -9.55 9.96 15.95
C ALA A 430 -8.98 11.38 16.12
N VAL A 431 -9.21 11.98 17.29
CA VAL A 431 -8.68 13.29 17.68
C VAL A 431 -8.25 13.23 19.15
N SER A 432 -7.08 13.76 19.46
CA SER A 432 -6.57 13.80 20.84
C SER A 432 -7.19 14.96 21.63
N VAL A 433 -7.51 14.75 22.91
CA VAL A 433 -7.94 15.84 23.80
C VAL A 433 -6.71 16.63 24.24
N THR A 434 -6.52 17.84 23.71
CA THR A 434 -5.47 18.74 24.22
C THR A 434 -5.95 19.39 25.52
N ALA A 435 -5.13 19.37 26.57
CA ALA A 435 -5.43 20.08 27.82
C ALA A 435 -5.58 21.57 27.50
N SER A 436 -6.78 22.13 27.73
CA SER A 436 -6.95 23.58 27.71
C SER A 436 -6.02 24.19 28.75
N GLU A 437 -5.27 25.24 28.38
CA GLU A 437 -4.57 26.11 29.33
C GLU A 437 -5.61 26.74 30.28
N GLY A 438 -5.92 26.01 31.35
CA GLY A 438 -6.77 26.43 32.45
C GLY A 438 -5.92 27.16 33.47
N GLU A 439 -6.26 28.42 33.65
CA GLU A 439 -5.83 29.38 34.67
C GLU A 439 -5.31 28.73 35.96
N GLY A 440 -4.08 29.08 36.31
CA GLY A 440 -3.44 28.61 37.53
C GLY A 440 -4.06 29.21 38.78
N GLU A 441 -4.36 28.34 39.76
CA GLU A 441 -4.33 28.66 41.18
C GLU A 441 -3.96 27.40 41.96
N GLY A 442 -2.99 27.52 42.88
CA GLY A 442 -2.75 26.52 43.92
C GLY A 442 -1.29 26.19 44.18
N GLU A 443 -0.53 27.15 44.72
CA GLU A 443 0.68 26.87 45.48
C GLU A 443 0.39 25.91 46.64
N ALA A 444 1.23 24.89 46.81
CA ALA A 444 1.47 24.26 48.10
C ALA A 444 2.92 23.79 48.17
N GLU A 445 3.67 24.50 49.02
CA GLU A 445 5.05 24.28 49.43
C GLU A 445 5.29 22.87 50.00
N GLY A 446 6.53 22.39 49.85
CA GLY A 446 7.01 21.17 50.50
C GLY A 446 8.51 20.96 50.25
N GLU A 447 9.30 21.61 51.09
CA GLU A 447 10.73 21.40 51.41
C GLU A 447 11.06 19.88 51.52
N GLY A 448 12.26 19.35 51.28
CA GLY A 448 13.61 19.90 51.18
C GLY A 448 14.64 18.75 51.09
N GLU A 449 15.90 19.14 50.87
CA GLU A 449 17.18 18.43 51.13
C GLU A 449 17.55 17.24 50.20
N ASP A 450 18.69 17.11 49.52
CA ASP A 450 20.09 17.62 49.48
C ASP A 450 21.04 16.39 49.46
N GLU A 451 22.20 16.55 48.82
CA GLU A 451 23.39 15.68 48.77
C GLU A 451 23.32 14.42 47.85
N GLY A 452 24.27 14.13 46.96
CA GLY A 452 25.59 14.71 46.76
C GLY A 452 26.33 14.07 45.57
N GLU A 453 27.37 14.77 45.17
CA GLU A 453 28.24 14.62 43.99
C GLU A 453 29.12 13.36 43.98
N GLY A 454 29.65 13.06 42.80
CA GLY A 454 30.72 12.06 42.61
C GLY A 454 31.25 12.05 41.18
N GLU A 455 31.99 13.09 40.80
CA GLU A 455 32.87 13.13 39.63
C GLU A 455 34.02 12.12 39.75
N THR A 456 34.49 11.56 38.64
CA THR A 456 35.94 11.36 38.43
C THR A 456 36.28 11.46 36.94
N GLU A 457 37.16 12.41 36.66
CA GLU A 457 37.90 12.62 35.42
C GLU A 457 38.95 11.52 35.18
N GLY A 458 39.42 11.43 33.94
CA GLY A 458 40.61 10.66 33.55
C GLY A 458 40.98 10.90 32.09
N GLU A 459 41.74 11.97 31.86
CA GLU A 459 42.40 12.33 30.59
C GLU A 459 43.47 11.31 30.16
N GLY A 460 43.82 11.30 28.87
CA GLY A 460 45.05 10.69 28.36
C GLY A 460 45.10 10.55 26.83
N GLU A 461 45.66 11.57 26.17
CA GLU A 461 46.12 11.59 24.77
C GLU A 461 47.25 10.55 24.52
N ASP A 462 47.40 10.00 23.30
CA ASP A 462 48.57 10.24 22.43
C ASP A 462 48.46 9.50 21.08
N GLU A 463 49.10 10.08 20.07
CA GLU A 463 49.16 9.70 18.65
C GLU A 463 50.11 8.52 18.36
N GLY A 464 49.93 7.88 17.19
CA GLY A 464 50.90 6.92 16.67
C GLY A 464 50.53 6.32 15.31
N GLU A 465 51.09 6.90 14.24
CA GLU A 465 51.17 6.32 12.89
C GLU A 465 51.98 5.00 12.89
N GLY A 466 51.64 4.05 12.00
CA GLY A 466 52.48 2.87 11.76
C GLY A 466 51.89 1.91 10.72
N GLU A 467 52.68 1.65 9.68
CA GLU A 467 52.38 0.95 8.43
C GLU A 467 52.13 -0.57 8.56
N ALA A 468 51.58 -1.12 7.47
CA ALA A 468 51.29 -2.53 7.22
C ALA A 468 52.54 -3.43 7.18
N GLU A 469 52.43 -4.68 7.66
CA GLU A 469 52.91 -5.87 6.94
C GLU A 469 52.36 -7.20 7.52
N GLU A 470 51.90 -8.03 6.58
CA GLU A 470 51.92 -9.49 6.46
C GLU A 470 51.86 -10.43 7.70
N GLY A 471 50.79 -11.25 7.69
CA GLY A 471 50.96 -12.70 7.57
C GLY A 471 51.01 -13.53 8.86
N GLU A 472 49.85 -13.89 9.40
CA GLU A 472 49.72 -15.03 10.32
C GLU A 472 48.72 -16.08 9.79
N ILE A 473 49.10 -17.33 10.04
CA ILE A 473 48.57 -18.59 9.50
C ILE A 473 47.21 -18.91 10.16
N PRO A 474 46.18 -19.41 9.44
CA PRO A 474 44.88 -19.69 10.04
C PRO A 474 44.96 -20.83 11.05
N VAL A 475 44.38 -20.59 12.23
CA VAL A 475 44.08 -21.57 13.27
C VAL A 475 42.95 -22.49 12.77
N GLU A 476 43.03 -23.78 13.10
CA GLU A 476 42.07 -24.81 12.66
C GLU A 476 40.60 -24.47 12.98
N GLY A 477 39.79 -24.36 11.91
CA GLY A 477 38.45 -24.94 11.85
C GLY A 477 37.24 -24.10 12.26
N GLU A 478 37.15 -22.83 11.86
CA GLU A 478 35.83 -22.17 11.81
C GLU A 478 35.03 -22.65 10.58
N PRO A 479 33.72 -22.93 10.72
CA PRO A 479 32.87 -23.26 9.58
C PRO A 479 32.78 -22.04 8.66
N VAL A 480 33.35 -22.16 7.46
CA VAL A 480 33.21 -21.18 6.38
C VAL A 480 31.96 -21.55 5.58
N VAL A 481 30.98 -20.64 5.53
CA VAL A 481 29.89 -20.71 4.55
C VAL A 481 30.54 -20.48 3.19
N VAL A 482 30.49 -21.48 2.32
CA VAL A 482 30.92 -21.34 0.93
C VAL A 482 29.62 -21.33 0.13
N PRO A 483 29.36 -20.28 -0.68
CA PRO A 483 28.19 -20.34 -1.55
C PRO A 483 28.37 -21.53 -2.49
N GLY A 484 27.26 -22.07 -2.97
CA GLY A 484 27.26 -23.08 -4.02
C GLY A 484 28.20 -22.73 -5.19
N GLU A 485 28.51 -23.76 -5.99
CA GLU A 485 29.37 -23.65 -7.17
C GLU A 485 29.04 -22.39 -8.00
N LEU A 486 30.05 -21.64 -8.43
CA LEU A 486 29.87 -20.47 -9.31
C LEU A 486 30.13 -20.85 -10.77
N VAL A 487 29.45 -20.19 -11.71
CA VAL A 487 29.69 -20.31 -13.15
C VAL A 487 30.20 -19.00 -13.75
N ASP A 488 31.11 -19.12 -14.72
CA ASP A 488 31.72 -17.97 -15.37
C ASP A 488 30.78 -17.35 -16.42
N VAL A 489 30.59 -16.04 -16.35
CA VAL A 489 29.95 -15.25 -17.40
C VAL A 489 31.00 -14.36 -18.06
N LEU A 490 31.27 -14.65 -19.34
CA LEU A 490 32.28 -13.92 -20.09
C LEU A 490 31.82 -12.50 -20.42
N ALA A 491 32.76 -11.56 -20.35
CA ALA A 491 32.54 -10.18 -20.76
C ALA A 491 32.03 -10.11 -22.20
N GLY A 492 31.10 -9.19 -22.47
CA GLY A 492 30.59 -8.98 -23.80
C GLY A 492 29.25 -8.27 -23.85
N THR A 493 28.80 -8.00 -25.08
CA THR A 493 27.52 -7.37 -25.35
C THR A 493 26.43 -8.41 -25.57
N PHE A 494 25.25 -8.18 -25.00
CA PHE A 494 24.04 -8.95 -25.28
C PHE A 494 22.86 -8.02 -25.58
N GLN A 495 21.79 -8.57 -26.15
CA GLN A 495 20.51 -7.87 -26.28
C GLN A 495 19.70 -8.10 -25.01
N MET A 496 19.34 -7.04 -24.31
CA MET A 496 18.51 -7.05 -23.10
C MET A 496 17.10 -6.59 -23.44
N GLY A 497 16.08 -7.21 -22.87
CA GLY A 497 14.66 -6.96 -23.16
C GLY A 497 13.97 -8.09 -23.89
N ASP A 498 12.67 -7.91 -24.14
CA ASP A 498 11.83 -8.92 -24.80
C ASP A 498 11.86 -8.79 -26.33
N PRO A 499 12.55 -9.68 -27.07
CA PRO A 499 12.53 -9.67 -28.53
C PRO A 499 11.28 -10.32 -29.14
N TRP A 500 10.39 -10.89 -28.32
CA TRP A 500 9.21 -11.64 -28.77
C TRP A 500 7.94 -10.79 -28.81
N ASP A 501 7.94 -9.60 -28.20
CA ASP A 501 6.79 -8.69 -28.12
C ASP A 501 5.57 -9.36 -27.45
N GLU A 502 5.85 -10.13 -26.39
CA GLU A 502 4.87 -10.90 -25.62
C GLU A 502 4.78 -10.43 -24.16
N GLY A 503 5.78 -9.66 -23.72
CA GLY A 503 5.91 -9.15 -22.37
C GLY A 503 5.16 -7.86 -22.11
N SER A 504 5.29 -7.36 -20.88
CA SER A 504 4.75 -6.07 -20.47
C SER A 504 5.60 -4.91 -21.03
N ASP A 505 5.03 -3.70 -21.10
CA ASP A 505 5.72 -2.52 -21.67
C ASP A 505 7.05 -2.17 -20.97
N ASP A 506 7.31 -2.72 -19.78
CA ASP A 506 8.54 -2.50 -19.01
C ASP A 506 9.70 -3.43 -19.40
N GLU A 507 9.46 -4.36 -20.32
CA GLU A 507 10.45 -5.29 -20.89
C GLU A 507 11.03 -4.79 -22.23
N VAL A 508 10.56 -3.62 -22.69
CA VAL A 508 10.94 -2.99 -23.95
C VAL A 508 11.50 -1.57 -23.71
N PRO A 509 12.34 -1.02 -24.61
CA PRO A 509 12.83 -1.62 -25.85
C PRO A 509 13.93 -2.65 -25.61
N VAL A 510 14.06 -3.58 -26.56
CA VAL A 510 15.29 -4.37 -26.69
C VAL A 510 16.47 -3.44 -26.97
N HIS A 511 17.52 -3.54 -26.19
CA HIS A 511 18.69 -2.68 -26.27
C HIS A 511 20.00 -3.44 -26.02
N SER A 512 21.12 -2.87 -26.47
CA SER A 512 22.43 -3.51 -26.33
C SER A 512 23.12 -3.10 -25.02
N VAL A 513 23.54 -4.08 -24.23
CA VAL A 513 24.24 -3.87 -22.96
C VAL A 513 25.57 -4.64 -22.99
N TYR A 514 26.67 -3.95 -22.70
CA TYR A 514 27.96 -4.55 -22.41
C TYR A 514 28.12 -4.83 -20.92
N LEU A 515 28.58 -6.03 -20.58
CA LEU A 515 28.94 -6.40 -19.22
C LEU A 515 30.40 -6.84 -19.16
N ASP A 516 31.08 -6.47 -18.07
CA ASP A 516 32.36 -7.08 -17.70
C ASP A 516 32.20 -8.55 -17.31
N ALA A 517 33.31 -9.27 -17.20
CA ALA A 517 33.29 -10.67 -16.78
C ALA A 517 33.00 -10.76 -15.27
N TYR A 518 32.08 -11.64 -14.91
CA TYR A 518 31.72 -11.93 -13.52
C TYR A 518 31.40 -13.41 -13.38
N GLN A 519 31.29 -13.87 -12.14
CA GLN A 519 30.78 -15.20 -11.83
C GLN A 519 29.43 -15.05 -11.13
N ILE A 520 28.53 -15.98 -11.38
CA ILE A 520 27.21 -16.03 -10.75
C ILE A 520 27.00 -17.41 -10.13
N GLY A 521 26.22 -17.49 -9.05
CA GLY A 521 25.84 -18.76 -8.45
C GLY A 521 25.27 -19.70 -9.50
N LYS A 522 25.71 -20.96 -9.50
CA LYS A 522 25.12 -22.03 -10.32
C LYS A 522 23.70 -22.34 -9.87
N TYR A 523 23.42 -22.14 -8.60
CA TYR A 523 22.15 -22.38 -7.92
C TYR A 523 21.71 -21.12 -7.16
N GLU A 524 20.44 -21.04 -6.75
CA GLU A 524 20.04 -20.11 -5.72
C GLU A 524 20.73 -20.44 -4.38
N VAL A 525 20.81 -19.45 -3.47
CA VAL A 525 21.25 -19.70 -2.10
C VAL A 525 20.24 -20.60 -1.40
N THR A 526 20.72 -21.69 -0.82
CA THR A 526 19.90 -22.70 -0.15
C THR A 526 19.52 -22.28 1.27
N ASN A 527 18.47 -22.90 1.82
CA ASN A 527 18.07 -22.68 3.22
C ASN A 527 19.20 -23.01 4.20
N GLN A 528 19.98 -24.06 3.93
CA GLN A 528 21.07 -24.45 4.82
C GLN A 528 22.21 -23.42 4.81
N GLU A 529 22.62 -22.96 3.62
CA GLU A 529 23.65 -21.93 3.51
C GLU A 529 23.23 -20.63 4.22
N TYR A 530 21.97 -20.22 4.06
CA TYR A 530 21.45 -19.03 4.74
C TYR A 530 21.40 -19.21 6.27
N ALA A 531 20.92 -20.37 6.76
CA ALA A 531 20.91 -20.67 8.20
C ALA A 531 22.33 -20.68 8.80
N ASP A 532 23.32 -21.22 8.09
CA ASP A 532 24.71 -21.21 8.53
C ASP A 532 25.28 -19.79 8.61
N ALA A 533 24.95 -18.93 7.63
CA ALA A 533 25.34 -17.53 7.66
C ALA A 533 24.69 -16.76 8.82
N LEU A 534 23.42 -17.05 9.13
CA LEU A 534 22.74 -16.47 10.30
C LEU A 534 23.42 -16.88 11.61
N ASN A 535 23.76 -18.16 11.77
CA ASN A 535 24.48 -18.63 12.96
C ASN A 535 25.84 -17.95 13.10
N TRP A 536 26.60 -17.86 12.01
CA TRP A 536 27.89 -17.17 11.98
C TRP A 536 27.79 -15.69 12.36
N ALA A 537 26.75 -14.99 11.86
CA ALA A 537 26.50 -13.59 12.16
C ALA A 537 26.05 -13.40 13.63
N GLN A 538 25.28 -14.35 14.16
CA GLN A 538 24.83 -14.32 15.55
C GLN A 538 25.99 -14.42 16.53
N GLU A 539 26.97 -15.31 16.28
CA GLU A 539 28.16 -15.47 17.12
C GLU A 539 28.99 -14.18 17.24
N ARG A 540 28.89 -13.30 16.24
CA ARG A 540 29.56 -12.00 16.17
C ARG A 540 28.70 -10.85 16.70
N GLY A 541 27.47 -11.14 17.16
CA GLY A 541 26.55 -10.14 17.69
C GLY A 541 25.96 -9.22 16.62
N TYR A 542 25.94 -9.64 15.36
CA TYR A 542 25.35 -8.83 14.27
C TYR A 542 23.83 -8.90 14.23
N LEU A 543 23.23 -9.91 14.86
CA LEU A 543 21.81 -10.20 14.77
C LEU A 543 21.05 -9.81 16.03
N GLU A 544 19.81 -9.38 15.83
CA GLU A 544 18.79 -9.34 16.86
C GLU A 544 17.61 -10.21 16.41
N TYR A 545 17.19 -11.14 17.26
CA TYR A 545 16.03 -12.01 16.99
C TYR A 545 14.87 -11.62 17.91
N ARG A 546 13.68 -11.37 17.32
CA ARG A 546 12.48 -10.93 18.06
C ARG A 546 11.23 -11.58 17.45
N GLY A 547 10.61 -12.51 18.17
CA GLY A 547 9.32 -13.08 17.79
C GLY A 547 9.27 -13.72 16.40
N GLY A 548 10.33 -14.41 15.96
CA GLY A 548 10.42 -14.97 14.62
C GLY A 548 11.03 -14.04 13.56
N ILE A 549 11.22 -12.76 13.87
CA ILE A 549 11.81 -11.78 12.96
C ILE A 549 13.30 -11.63 13.24
N ILE A 550 14.11 -11.73 12.18
CA ILE A 550 15.55 -11.56 12.24
C ILE A 550 15.91 -10.15 11.76
N TRP A 551 16.64 -9.43 12.60
CA TRP A 551 17.15 -8.09 12.33
C TRP A 551 18.67 -8.10 12.22
N ALA A 552 19.19 -7.29 11.32
CA ALA A 552 20.60 -6.91 11.30
C ALA A 552 20.73 -5.46 10.83
N TYR A 553 21.65 -4.70 11.45
CA TYR A 553 21.95 -3.31 11.08
C TYR A 553 20.70 -2.41 10.97
N GLY A 554 19.70 -2.61 11.83
CA GLY A 554 18.47 -1.82 11.86
C GLY A 554 17.47 -2.13 10.73
N LYS A 555 17.59 -3.27 10.04
CA LYS A 555 16.64 -3.76 9.04
C LYS A 555 16.18 -5.18 9.35
N ILE A 556 14.93 -5.49 8.98
CA ILE A 556 14.45 -6.87 8.89
C ILE A 556 15.16 -7.52 7.71
N ILE A 557 15.81 -8.65 7.98
CA ILE A 557 16.58 -9.39 6.97
C ILE A 557 15.90 -10.69 6.55
N ALA A 558 15.20 -11.34 7.47
CA ALA A 558 14.49 -12.59 7.20
C ALA A 558 13.46 -12.88 8.30
N GLU A 559 12.56 -13.80 7.99
CA GLU A 559 11.54 -14.30 8.90
C GLU A 559 11.69 -15.81 9.10
N THR A 560 11.44 -16.29 10.32
CA THR A 560 11.47 -17.73 10.66
C THR A 560 10.06 -18.32 10.67
N GLU A 561 9.98 -19.64 10.81
CA GLU A 561 8.73 -20.38 10.97
C GLU A 561 7.83 -19.86 12.11
N THR A 562 8.43 -19.22 13.13
CA THR A 562 7.72 -18.64 14.27
C THR A 562 6.85 -17.44 13.87
N SER A 563 7.33 -16.56 12.97
CA SER A 563 6.52 -15.42 12.51
C SER A 563 5.65 -15.78 11.32
N TYR A 564 6.09 -16.73 10.49
CA TYR A 564 5.39 -17.09 9.27
C TYR A 564 5.54 -18.58 8.93
N GLU A 565 4.41 -19.29 8.86
CA GLU A 565 4.37 -20.76 8.70
C GLU A 565 5.04 -21.29 7.42
N TYR A 566 5.24 -20.45 6.41
CA TYR A 566 5.88 -20.79 5.14
C TYR A 566 7.40 -20.59 5.11
N SER A 567 7.98 -19.94 6.11
CA SER A 567 9.43 -19.88 6.25
C SER A 567 10.01 -21.28 6.46
N GLN A 568 11.16 -21.54 5.83
CA GLN A 568 11.89 -22.81 5.97
C GLN A 568 12.98 -22.72 7.03
N ILE A 569 13.31 -21.52 7.49
CA ILE A 569 14.30 -21.25 8.54
C ILE A 569 13.63 -21.45 9.90
N THR A 570 14.29 -22.21 10.77
CA THR A 570 13.85 -22.45 12.13
C THR A 570 14.73 -21.75 13.15
N TYR A 571 14.23 -21.50 14.36
CA TYR A 571 15.05 -21.02 15.47
C TYR A 571 14.77 -21.78 16.76
N ASP A 572 15.73 -22.58 17.21
CA ASP A 572 15.63 -23.38 18.45
C ASP A 572 16.87 -23.22 19.32
N GLY A 573 16.67 -22.89 20.60
CA GLY A 573 17.74 -22.83 21.59
C GLY A 573 18.88 -21.87 21.25
N GLY A 574 18.60 -20.81 20.47
CA GLY A 574 19.63 -19.87 20.01
C GLY A 574 20.34 -20.31 18.72
N VAL A 575 19.81 -21.28 17.97
CA VAL A 575 20.45 -21.79 16.75
C VAL A 575 19.45 -21.76 15.60
N PHE A 576 19.86 -21.15 14.48
CA PHE A 576 19.11 -21.18 13.24
C PHE A 576 19.25 -22.55 12.56
N GLY A 577 18.13 -23.12 12.13
CA GLY A 577 18.06 -24.42 11.47
C GLY A 577 17.19 -24.38 10.22
N VAL A 578 16.93 -25.57 9.68
CA VAL A 578 16.05 -25.75 8.51
C VAL A 578 15.08 -26.89 8.80
N ARG A 579 13.80 -26.67 8.50
CA ARG A 579 12.76 -27.68 8.76
C ARG A 579 12.72 -28.81 7.74
N SER A 580 11.94 -29.82 8.07
CA SER A 580 11.50 -30.87 7.15
C SER A 580 9.99 -30.73 6.87
N ARG A 581 9.53 -31.17 5.71
CA ARG A 581 8.12 -31.12 5.30
C ARG A 581 7.61 -32.46 4.81
N GLU A 582 6.35 -32.75 5.11
CA GLU A 582 5.69 -33.99 4.73
C GLU A 582 5.22 -33.92 3.26
N GLY A 583 5.42 -35.00 2.51
CA GLY A 583 4.79 -35.22 1.21
C GLY A 583 3.52 -36.06 1.29
N TYR A 584 2.68 -36.04 0.26
CA TYR A 584 1.43 -36.83 0.18
C TYR A 584 1.66 -38.35 0.29
N ASN A 585 2.89 -38.81 0.12
CA ASN A 585 3.32 -40.19 0.36
C ASN A 585 3.71 -40.49 1.83
N GLY A 586 3.57 -39.51 2.74
CA GLY A 586 3.99 -39.60 4.15
C GLY A 586 5.50 -39.54 4.35
N VAL A 587 6.28 -39.19 3.33
CA VAL A 587 7.74 -39.04 3.45
C VAL A 587 8.07 -37.63 3.93
N MET A 588 8.96 -37.53 4.91
CA MET A 588 9.52 -36.26 5.36
C MET A 588 10.72 -35.88 4.47
N TYR A 589 10.59 -34.77 3.75
CA TYR A 589 11.63 -34.18 2.93
C TYR A 589 12.37 -33.09 3.71
N SER A 590 13.70 -33.12 3.67
CA SER A 590 14.54 -32.06 4.23
C SER A 590 14.53 -30.86 3.30
N MET A 591 14.32 -29.65 3.83
CA MET A 591 14.27 -28.42 3.02
C MET A 591 15.65 -27.73 2.91
N LYS A 592 16.71 -28.38 3.39
CA LYS A 592 18.09 -27.86 3.41
C LYS A 592 18.59 -27.42 2.04
N ASP A 593 18.40 -28.26 1.03
CA ASP A 593 18.92 -28.05 -0.34
C ASP A 593 17.91 -27.31 -1.23
N HIS A 594 16.80 -26.83 -0.66
CA HIS A 594 15.83 -25.99 -1.35
C HIS A 594 16.30 -24.54 -1.32
N PRO A 595 15.91 -23.71 -2.30
CA PRO A 595 16.23 -22.29 -2.27
C PRO A 595 15.68 -21.66 -1.00
N THR A 596 16.41 -20.67 -0.50
CA THR A 596 15.93 -19.84 0.59
C THR A 596 14.80 -18.94 0.11
N GLY A 597 13.79 -18.80 0.95
CA GLY A 597 12.69 -17.86 0.80
C GLY A 597 12.51 -17.11 2.11
N MET A 598 11.55 -16.19 2.17
CA MET A 598 11.34 -15.32 3.34
C MET A 598 12.58 -14.47 3.70
N VAL A 599 13.31 -14.06 2.67
CA VAL A 599 14.47 -13.17 2.79
C VAL A 599 14.16 -11.83 2.12
N THR A 600 14.42 -10.74 2.84
CA THR A 600 14.29 -9.38 2.28
C THR A 600 15.49 -9.07 1.39
N TRP A 601 15.41 -8.02 0.58
CA TRP A 601 16.58 -7.57 -0.18
C TRP A 601 17.77 -7.23 0.74
N PHE A 602 17.49 -6.66 1.93
CA PHE A 602 18.50 -6.36 2.93
C PHE A 602 19.15 -7.63 3.50
N GLY A 603 18.40 -8.71 3.68
CA GLY A 603 18.95 -9.98 4.13
C GLY A 603 19.85 -10.65 3.11
N ALA A 604 19.45 -10.59 1.84
CA ALA A 604 20.28 -11.06 0.74
C ALA A 604 21.61 -10.28 0.65
N VAL A 605 21.57 -8.95 0.83
CA VAL A 605 22.77 -8.09 0.91
C VAL A 605 23.64 -8.41 2.13
N CYS A 606 23.04 -8.60 3.30
CA CYS A 606 23.78 -8.98 4.51
C CYS A 606 24.52 -10.31 4.31
N TYR A 607 23.83 -11.31 3.75
CA TYR A 607 24.42 -12.59 3.40
C TYR A 607 25.66 -12.42 2.51
N CYS A 608 25.57 -11.63 1.44
CA CYS A 608 26.70 -11.34 0.56
C CYS A 608 27.89 -10.70 1.29
N ASN A 609 27.63 -9.74 2.19
CA ASN A 609 28.68 -9.08 2.96
C ASN A 609 29.34 -10.04 3.96
N TRP A 610 28.56 -10.81 4.71
CA TRP A 610 29.09 -11.81 5.66
C TRP A 610 29.89 -12.88 4.95
N LEU A 611 29.42 -13.33 3.79
CA LEU A 611 30.13 -14.29 2.97
C LEU A 611 31.48 -13.75 2.47
N SER A 612 31.52 -12.47 2.12
CA SER A 612 32.76 -11.77 1.75
C SER A 612 33.72 -11.72 2.92
N GLU A 613 33.23 -11.35 4.11
CA GLU A 613 34.02 -11.27 5.34
C GLU A 613 34.62 -12.62 5.72
N GLN A 614 33.83 -13.70 5.65
CA GLN A 614 34.29 -15.07 5.90
C GLN A 614 35.43 -15.51 4.98
N GLN A 615 35.50 -14.95 3.77
CA GLN A 615 36.54 -15.26 2.78
C GLN A 615 37.65 -14.20 2.72
N GLY A 616 37.67 -13.23 3.62
CA GLY A 616 38.66 -12.14 3.63
C GLY A 616 38.53 -11.20 2.42
N LEU A 617 37.35 -11.12 1.81
CA LEU A 617 37.03 -10.21 0.71
C LEU A 617 36.41 -8.92 1.24
N GLN A 618 36.44 -7.86 0.42
CA GLN A 618 35.84 -6.59 0.79
C GLN A 618 34.33 -6.58 0.54
N ALA A 619 33.55 -6.20 1.55
CA ALA A 619 32.09 -6.03 1.43
C ALA A 619 31.70 -5.06 0.31
N CYS A 620 30.73 -5.46 -0.51
CA CYS A 620 30.24 -4.68 -1.65
C CYS A 620 29.19 -3.64 -1.27
N TYR A 621 28.58 -3.76 -0.08
CA TYR A 621 27.56 -2.83 0.40
C TYR A 621 27.96 -2.19 1.73
N ASP A 622 27.59 -0.94 1.91
CA ASP A 622 27.65 -0.24 3.19
C ASP A 622 26.35 -0.51 3.96
N THR A 623 26.39 -1.21 5.10
CA THR A 623 25.19 -1.55 5.89
C THR A 623 24.61 -0.37 6.67
N SER A 624 25.28 0.78 6.70
CA SER A 624 24.75 2.00 7.30
C SER A 624 23.88 2.79 6.33
N THR A 625 24.26 2.83 5.05
CA THR A 625 23.55 3.55 3.99
C THR A 625 22.75 2.63 3.06
N TRP A 626 23.03 1.33 3.10
CA TRP A 626 22.54 0.29 2.19
C TRP A 626 22.92 0.48 0.72
N LEU A 627 23.83 1.41 0.46
CA LEU A 627 24.34 1.69 -0.87
C LEU A 627 25.46 0.72 -1.23
N ARG A 628 25.53 0.36 -2.51
CA ARG A 628 26.67 -0.37 -3.06
C ARG A 628 27.88 0.56 -3.19
N TYR A 629 29.06 0.07 -2.85
CA TYR A 629 30.29 0.81 -3.10
C TYR A 629 30.55 0.92 -4.59
N GLU A 630 30.93 2.12 -5.05
CA GLU A 630 31.37 2.37 -6.42
C GLU A 630 32.78 2.97 -6.44
N PRO A 631 33.74 2.36 -7.17
CA PRO A 631 33.61 1.12 -7.94
C PRO A 631 33.30 -0.09 -7.05
N VAL A 632 32.55 -1.05 -7.58
CA VAL A 632 32.20 -2.29 -6.89
C VAL A 632 33.46 -3.01 -6.42
N ARG A 633 33.42 -3.49 -5.17
CA ARG A 633 34.53 -4.19 -4.54
C ARG A 633 34.60 -5.66 -4.97
N ASN A 634 35.61 -6.38 -4.49
CA ASN A 634 35.88 -7.77 -4.89
C ASN A 634 35.08 -8.83 -4.12
N GLY A 635 34.12 -8.43 -3.28
CA GLY A 635 33.26 -9.35 -2.52
C GLY A 635 32.06 -9.86 -3.30
N TYR A 636 31.31 -10.74 -2.63
CA TYR A 636 30.01 -11.21 -3.10
C TYR A 636 28.97 -10.09 -3.07
N ARG A 637 27.99 -10.21 -3.96
CA ARG A 637 26.88 -9.27 -4.11
C ARG A 637 25.68 -9.91 -4.80
N LEU A 638 24.58 -9.18 -4.88
CA LEU A 638 23.51 -9.54 -5.80
C LEU A 638 23.93 -9.21 -7.25
N PRO A 639 23.49 -9.99 -8.25
CA PRO A 639 23.65 -9.62 -9.64
C PRO A 639 22.84 -8.34 -9.93
N THR A 640 23.32 -7.54 -10.87
CA THR A 640 22.46 -6.53 -11.50
C THR A 640 21.40 -7.22 -12.35
N GLU A 641 20.30 -6.52 -12.66
CA GLU A 641 19.24 -7.02 -13.54
C GLU A 641 19.80 -7.44 -14.91
N ALA A 642 20.73 -6.65 -15.44
CA ALA A 642 21.39 -6.96 -16.70
C ALA A 642 22.31 -8.18 -16.62
N GLU A 643 23.08 -8.33 -15.54
CA GLU A 643 23.89 -9.53 -15.31
C GLU A 643 22.98 -10.76 -15.21
N TRP A 644 21.93 -10.68 -14.41
CA TRP A 644 21.00 -11.79 -14.27
C TRP A 644 20.41 -12.22 -15.62
N GLU A 645 19.90 -11.27 -16.42
CA GLU A 645 19.31 -11.58 -17.73
C GLU A 645 20.35 -12.13 -18.73
N ARG A 646 21.58 -11.60 -18.69
CA ARG A 646 22.70 -12.09 -19.50
C ARG A 646 22.99 -13.57 -19.22
N ALA A 647 22.96 -13.95 -17.94
CA ALA A 647 23.21 -15.32 -17.49
C ALA A 647 22.03 -16.25 -17.81
N ALA A 648 20.80 -15.74 -17.72
CA ALA A 648 19.58 -16.51 -17.97
C ALA A 648 19.35 -16.76 -19.46
N ALA A 649 19.57 -15.77 -20.33
CA ALA A 649 18.96 -15.78 -21.67
C ALA A 649 19.95 -15.83 -22.84
N TRP A 650 21.19 -15.37 -22.68
CA TRP A 650 22.07 -15.12 -23.84
C TRP A 650 23.17 -16.16 -24.03
N ASP A 651 23.14 -16.88 -25.16
CA ASP A 651 24.13 -17.93 -25.50
C ASP A 651 25.36 -17.43 -26.28
N GLY A 652 25.43 -16.12 -26.55
CA GLY A 652 26.46 -15.50 -27.39
C GLY A 652 25.94 -15.06 -28.75
N ASN A 653 24.85 -15.65 -29.23
CA ASN A 653 24.25 -15.36 -30.54
C ASN A 653 22.76 -15.05 -30.45
N LYS A 654 22.05 -15.67 -29.51
CA LYS A 654 20.59 -15.62 -29.38
C LYS A 654 20.19 -15.31 -27.93
N HIS A 655 19.12 -14.54 -27.80
CA HIS A 655 18.35 -14.38 -26.57
C HIS A 655 17.22 -15.42 -26.55
N TRP A 656 17.27 -16.36 -25.62
CA TRP A 656 16.28 -17.41 -25.43
C TRP A 656 15.05 -16.88 -24.71
N ARG A 657 13.86 -17.31 -25.15
CA ARG A 657 12.58 -16.85 -24.57
C ARG A 657 12.44 -17.23 -23.09
N TYR A 658 12.93 -18.40 -22.73
CA TYR A 658 12.97 -18.91 -21.36
C TYR A 658 14.42 -19.03 -20.87
N CYS A 659 14.58 -19.21 -19.56
CA CYS A 659 15.89 -19.14 -18.90
C CYS A 659 16.75 -20.39 -19.12
N GLU A 660 16.13 -21.50 -19.49
CA GLU A 660 16.79 -22.64 -20.11
C GLU A 660 17.02 -22.36 -21.60
N THR A 661 18.03 -22.96 -22.24
CA THR A 661 18.35 -22.75 -23.67
C THR A 661 17.24 -23.27 -24.62
N SER A 662 16.04 -22.70 -24.55
CA SER A 662 14.80 -23.14 -25.18
C SER A 662 13.83 -21.97 -25.40
N ASP A 663 13.02 -22.06 -26.46
CA ASP A 663 11.89 -21.14 -26.71
C ASP A 663 10.54 -21.70 -26.23
N THR A 664 10.57 -22.88 -25.63
CA THR A 664 9.42 -23.60 -25.09
C THR A 664 9.72 -24.08 -23.68
N ILE A 665 8.73 -24.00 -22.81
CA ILE A 665 8.82 -24.45 -21.43
C ILE A 665 7.70 -25.45 -21.14
N ASP A 666 7.99 -26.44 -20.30
CA ASP A 666 7.01 -27.34 -19.73
C ASP A 666 7.45 -27.79 -18.33
N SER A 667 6.62 -28.60 -17.67
CA SER A 667 6.90 -29.07 -16.31
C SER A 667 8.14 -29.97 -16.18
N THR A 668 8.81 -30.32 -17.28
CA THR A 668 10.08 -31.06 -17.26
C THR A 668 11.30 -30.15 -17.23
N SER A 669 11.17 -28.83 -17.41
CA SER A 669 12.31 -27.89 -17.45
C SER A 669 12.36 -26.88 -16.31
N ALA A 670 11.26 -26.62 -15.60
CA ALA A 670 11.25 -25.70 -14.46
C ALA A 670 10.12 -26.00 -13.46
N ASN A 671 10.26 -25.49 -12.23
CA ASN A 671 9.22 -25.54 -11.20
C ASN A 671 8.41 -24.24 -11.22
N TYR A 672 7.33 -24.18 -12.01
CA TYR A 672 6.51 -22.97 -12.17
C TYR A 672 5.00 -23.30 -12.18
N TYR A 673 4.16 -22.28 -12.04
CA TYR A 673 2.72 -22.44 -12.18
C TYR A 673 2.32 -22.52 -13.66
N ASP A 674 1.76 -23.64 -14.10
CA ASP A 674 1.35 -23.84 -15.51
C ASP A 674 -0.17 -23.83 -15.67
N GLU A 675 -0.70 -22.68 -16.06
CA GLU A 675 -2.12 -22.50 -16.37
C GLU A 675 -2.49 -23.01 -17.77
N VAL A 676 -1.57 -22.91 -18.73
CA VAL A 676 -1.83 -23.16 -20.16
C VAL A 676 -2.10 -24.64 -20.42
N SER A 677 -1.40 -25.53 -19.73
CA SER A 677 -1.67 -26.97 -19.78
C SER A 677 -2.85 -27.39 -18.88
N GLY A 678 -3.33 -26.50 -18.00
CA GLY A 678 -4.33 -26.80 -16.98
C GLY A 678 -3.80 -27.69 -15.85
N GLU A 679 -2.48 -27.84 -15.73
CA GLU A 679 -1.82 -28.72 -14.76
C GLU A 679 -1.65 -28.07 -13.36
N GLY A 680 -1.84 -26.75 -13.22
CA GLY A 680 -1.78 -26.02 -11.95
C GLY A 680 -0.39 -26.00 -11.32
N TYR A 681 -0.32 -25.88 -9.99
CA TYR A 681 0.94 -25.82 -9.23
C TYR A 681 1.90 -26.97 -9.56
N SER A 682 3.14 -26.62 -9.89
CA SER A 682 4.22 -27.61 -9.93
C SER A 682 4.58 -28.01 -8.50
N ASN A 683 4.39 -29.28 -8.18
CA ASN A 683 4.72 -29.85 -6.88
C ASN A 683 5.52 -31.14 -7.08
N PRO A 684 6.81 -31.02 -7.45
CA PRO A 684 7.63 -32.16 -7.88
C PRO A 684 7.85 -33.20 -6.78
N LEU A 685 7.90 -32.76 -5.52
CA LEU A 685 8.01 -33.64 -4.34
C LEU A 685 6.65 -34.10 -3.81
N GLY A 686 5.55 -33.47 -4.23
CA GLY A 686 4.23 -33.69 -3.67
C GLY A 686 4.11 -33.29 -2.20
N LEU A 687 4.67 -32.14 -1.82
CA LEU A 687 4.54 -31.60 -0.46
C LEU A 687 3.07 -31.35 -0.11
N THR A 688 2.69 -31.61 1.14
CA THR A 688 1.31 -31.46 1.62
C THR A 688 0.91 -30.00 1.90
N SER A 689 1.87 -29.10 1.95
CA SER A 689 1.66 -27.68 2.21
C SER A 689 2.61 -26.83 1.36
N PHE A 690 2.19 -25.62 1.04
CA PHE A 690 2.98 -24.59 0.37
C PHE A 690 4.09 -24.05 1.31
N PRO A 691 5.31 -23.66 0.85
CA PRO A 691 5.78 -23.61 -0.54
C PRO A 691 6.16 -24.96 -1.15
N TYR A 692 5.95 -25.07 -2.47
CA TYR A 692 6.19 -26.27 -3.29
C TYR A 692 7.54 -26.23 -4.04
N THR A 693 8.57 -25.66 -3.41
CA THR A 693 9.90 -25.58 -4.03
C THR A 693 10.50 -26.97 -4.25
N SER A 694 11.43 -27.05 -5.20
CA SER A 694 12.30 -28.21 -5.40
C SER A 694 13.70 -27.92 -4.85
N PRO A 695 14.49 -28.95 -4.53
CA PRO A 695 15.92 -28.78 -4.33
C PRO A 695 16.56 -28.05 -5.51
N VAL A 696 17.55 -27.20 -5.25
CA VAL A 696 18.27 -26.52 -6.32
C VAL A 696 18.95 -27.56 -7.24
N GLY A 697 18.94 -27.32 -8.55
CA GLY A 697 19.42 -28.24 -9.57
C GLY A 697 18.52 -29.46 -9.78
N TRP A 698 17.23 -29.40 -9.41
CA TRP A 698 16.31 -30.52 -9.59
C TRP A 698 16.14 -30.91 -11.06
N TYR A 699 16.12 -29.93 -11.96
CA TYR A 699 15.87 -30.10 -13.40
C TYR A 699 17.15 -30.48 -14.16
N ASN A 700 17.70 -31.64 -13.83
CA ASN A 700 19.03 -32.11 -14.25
C ASN A 700 19.02 -33.34 -15.18
N GLY A 701 17.84 -33.78 -15.63
CA GLY A 701 17.71 -34.94 -16.53
C GLY A 701 17.36 -36.27 -15.85
N VAL A 702 17.40 -36.36 -14.52
CA VAL A 702 17.23 -37.66 -13.81
C VAL A 702 16.12 -37.68 -12.76
N ASN A 703 15.64 -36.52 -12.33
CA ASN A 703 14.60 -36.41 -11.32
C ASN A 703 13.20 -36.51 -11.92
N PRO A 704 12.17 -36.86 -11.14
CA PRO A 704 10.80 -36.82 -11.61
C PRO A 704 10.36 -35.35 -11.82
N ALA A 705 9.71 -35.09 -12.95
CA ALA A 705 9.17 -33.77 -13.28
C ALA A 705 7.99 -33.39 -12.36
N ARG A 706 7.09 -34.35 -12.08
CA ARG A 706 5.99 -34.19 -11.11
C ARG A 706 5.71 -35.49 -10.36
N MET A 707 5.22 -35.38 -9.13
CA MET A 707 4.75 -36.56 -8.37
C MET A 707 3.48 -37.17 -9.00
N SER A 708 2.60 -36.35 -9.59
CA SER A 708 1.33 -36.78 -10.18
C SER A 708 1.47 -37.52 -11.51
N THR A 709 2.65 -37.44 -12.16
CA THR A 709 2.97 -38.16 -13.41
C THR A 709 4.24 -39.02 -13.24
N PRO A 710 4.17 -40.16 -12.51
CA PRO A 710 5.35 -40.92 -12.04
C PRO A 710 6.27 -41.57 -13.10
N GLY A 711 6.25 -41.15 -14.36
CA GLY A 711 7.08 -41.68 -15.45
C GLY A 711 7.81 -40.61 -16.29
N THR A 712 7.55 -39.32 -16.06
CA THR A 712 8.21 -38.24 -16.78
C THR A 712 9.40 -37.72 -15.97
N LEU A 713 10.60 -37.81 -16.55
CA LEU A 713 11.80 -37.23 -15.95
C LEU A 713 11.96 -35.78 -16.41
N THR A 714 12.57 -34.97 -15.55
CA THR A 714 13.07 -33.64 -15.90
C THR A 714 14.03 -33.73 -17.07
N ILE A 715 14.13 -32.69 -17.90
CA ILE A 715 15.27 -32.50 -18.79
C ILE A 715 16.44 -31.87 -18.02
N ASN A 716 17.62 -31.79 -18.65
CA ASN A 716 18.74 -31.02 -18.11
C ASN A 716 18.61 -29.55 -18.51
N ALA A 717 17.85 -28.78 -17.73
CA ALA A 717 17.46 -27.40 -18.02
C ALA A 717 18.54 -26.41 -17.54
N LEU A 718 19.66 -26.38 -18.25
CA LEU A 718 20.71 -25.40 -18.00
C LEU A 718 20.43 -24.09 -18.72
N SER A 719 20.77 -23.00 -18.05
CA SER A 719 20.92 -21.70 -18.70
C SER A 719 22.11 -21.69 -19.67
N PRO A 720 22.23 -20.68 -20.55
CA PRO A 720 23.35 -20.59 -21.48
C PRO A 720 24.74 -20.56 -20.83
N VAL A 721 24.84 -20.14 -19.56
CA VAL A 721 26.09 -20.10 -18.79
C VAL A 721 26.27 -21.33 -17.89
N GLY A 722 25.32 -22.26 -17.89
CA GLY A 722 25.38 -23.49 -17.09
C GLY A 722 24.86 -23.35 -15.66
N ALA A 723 24.01 -22.36 -15.38
CA ALA A 723 23.28 -22.25 -14.12
C ALA A 723 21.94 -23.02 -14.19
N TYR A 724 21.47 -23.50 -13.05
CA TYR A 724 20.15 -24.10 -12.87
C TYR A 724 19.17 -23.09 -12.25
N ASP A 725 17.88 -23.39 -12.38
CA ASP A 725 16.78 -22.70 -11.70
C ASP A 725 16.73 -21.20 -11.97
N MET A 726 17.33 -20.75 -13.08
CA MET A 726 17.20 -19.36 -13.53
C MET A 726 15.74 -19.03 -13.93
N GLY A 727 14.88 -20.04 -14.09
CA GLY A 727 13.45 -19.90 -14.31
C GLY A 727 12.65 -20.81 -13.38
N GLY A 728 11.68 -20.27 -12.66
CA GLY A 728 10.86 -20.96 -11.67
C GLY A 728 11.53 -21.11 -10.30
N ASN A 729 10.97 -21.98 -9.47
CA ASN A 729 11.33 -22.24 -8.07
C ASN A 729 11.11 -21.02 -7.16
N VAL A 730 12.01 -20.04 -7.16
CA VAL A 730 11.83 -18.76 -6.46
C VAL A 730 12.25 -17.58 -7.34
N TYR A 731 11.61 -16.45 -7.13
CA TYR A 731 12.12 -15.19 -7.65
C TYR A 731 13.46 -14.87 -7.02
N GLU A 732 14.34 -14.24 -7.78
CA GLU A 732 15.67 -13.88 -7.34
C GLU A 732 15.85 -12.37 -7.25
N TRP A 733 16.24 -11.90 -6.06
CA TRP A 733 16.61 -10.49 -5.85
C TRP A 733 17.77 -10.07 -6.73
N CYS A 734 17.56 -8.97 -7.48
CA CYS A 734 18.62 -8.24 -8.16
C CYS A 734 19.00 -6.98 -7.37
N HIS A 735 20.17 -6.42 -7.69
CA HIS A 735 20.64 -5.17 -7.09
C HIS A 735 19.72 -3.98 -7.42
N ASP A 736 19.24 -3.92 -8.65
CA ASP A 736 18.62 -2.74 -9.28
C ASP A 736 17.31 -2.33 -8.58
N CYS A 737 17.09 -1.01 -8.49
CA CYS A 737 15.76 -0.47 -8.24
C CYS A 737 14.84 -0.75 -9.45
N TYR A 738 13.56 -0.98 -9.21
CA TYR A 738 12.59 -1.14 -10.29
C TYR A 738 11.98 0.20 -10.69
N THR A 739 11.99 0.50 -11.98
CA THR A 739 11.12 1.50 -12.61
C THR A 739 10.64 0.98 -13.95
N LYS A 740 9.36 1.23 -14.28
CA LYS A 740 8.72 0.77 -15.52
C LYS A 740 9.54 1.13 -16.76
N ASP A 741 9.99 2.38 -16.86
CA ASP A 741 10.60 2.90 -18.08
C ASP A 741 12.13 2.68 -18.18
N TYR A 742 12.73 1.89 -17.29
CA TYR A 742 14.19 1.82 -17.15
C TYR A 742 14.89 1.41 -18.46
N TYR A 743 14.35 0.45 -19.21
CA TYR A 743 15.00 -0.06 -20.42
C TYR A 743 15.13 1.02 -21.51
N SER A 744 14.28 2.05 -21.49
CA SER A 744 14.38 3.19 -22.41
C SER A 744 15.55 4.13 -22.13
N VAL A 745 16.09 4.10 -20.91
CA VAL A 745 17.17 4.97 -20.42
C VAL A 745 18.37 4.19 -19.88
N SER A 746 18.35 2.87 -19.95
CA SER A 746 19.37 1.96 -19.43
C SER A 746 20.74 2.24 -20.05
N PRO A 747 21.80 2.43 -19.23
CA PRO A 747 23.16 2.59 -19.74
C PRO A 747 23.63 1.35 -20.53
N GLY A 748 24.31 1.58 -21.65
CA GLY A 748 24.82 0.48 -22.51
C GLY A 748 26.06 -0.25 -21.98
N THR A 749 26.57 0.07 -20.78
CA THR A 749 27.78 -0.53 -20.22
C THR A 749 27.64 -0.64 -18.70
N ASN A 750 27.70 -1.86 -18.17
CA ASN A 750 27.55 -2.18 -16.75
C ASN A 750 26.41 -1.38 -16.06
N PRO A 751 25.16 -1.44 -16.57
CA PRO A 751 24.03 -0.76 -15.97
C PRO A 751 23.80 -1.24 -14.53
N LEU A 752 23.49 -0.30 -13.62
CA LEU A 752 23.33 -0.56 -12.18
C LEU A 752 21.88 -0.43 -11.70
N GLY A 753 20.97 -0.17 -12.64
CA GLY A 753 19.60 0.18 -12.36
C GLY A 753 19.37 1.69 -12.38
N PRO A 754 18.10 2.11 -12.26
CA PRO A 754 17.73 3.46 -11.91
C PRO A 754 18.44 3.91 -10.62
N PRO A 755 18.79 5.20 -10.49
CA PRO A 755 19.36 5.72 -9.26
C PRO A 755 18.39 5.49 -8.09
N GLU A 756 18.93 5.12 -6.94
CA GLU A 756 18.13 4.98 -5.72
C GLU A 756 17.52 6.35 -5.36
N PRO A 757 16.20 6.42 -5.05
CA PRO A 757 15.57 7.71 -4.77
C PRO A 757 16.21 8.40 -3.56
N PRO A 758 16.41 9.73 -3.60
CA PRO A 758 17.02 10.45 -2.50
C PRO A 758 16.10 10.46 -1.28
N GLY A 759 16.54 9.84 -0.17
CA GLY A 759 15.87 9.92 1.13
C GLY A 759 16.17 8.72 2.03
N PRO A 760 15.88 8.80 3.34
CA PRO A 760 16.03 7.68 4.29
C PRO A 760 14.93 6.61 4.14
N SER A 761 14.18 6.63 3.02
CA SER A 761 13.03 5.74 2.82
C SER A 761 13.52 4.31 2.64
N THR A 762 13.02 3.41 3.47
CA THR A 762 13.25 1.96 3.39
C THR A 762 12.43 1.27 2.31
N SER A 763 11.67 2.02 1.51
CA SER A 763 10.51 1.51 0.77
C SER A 763 10.61 1.69 -0.74
N TYR A 764 11.73 1.22 -1.32
CA TYR A 764 11.89 1.19 -2.77
C TYR A 764 11.58 -0.20 -3.33
N LEU A 765 11.02 -0.21 -4.53
CA LEU A 765 10.86 -1.43 -5.33
C LEU A 765 12.24 -1.86 -5.85
N ARG A 766 12.58 -3.12 -5.64
CA ARG A 766 13.76 -3.77 -6.21
C ARG A 766 13.32 -4.81 -7.21
N VAL A 767 14.16 -5.03 -8.21
CA VAL A 767 13.91 -6.00 -9.27
C VAL A 767 13.98 -7.42 -8.71
N LEU A 768 13.03 -8.24 -9.15
CA LEU A 768 13.01 -9.69 -9.01
C LEU A 768 13.03 -10.32 -10.41
N ARG A 769 13.77 -11.41 -10.60
CA ARG A 769 13.81 -12.14 -11.88
C ARG A 769 13.59 -13.64 -11.68
N GLY A 770 13.34 -14.37 -12.76
CA GLY A 770 13.21 -15.84 -12.75
C GLY A 770 11.82 -16.40 -12.55
N ASP A 771 10.88 -15.62 -12.02
CA ASP A 771 9.56 -16.14 -11.58
C ASP A 771 9.64 -17.17 -10.45
N SER A 772 8.53 -17.79 -10.08
CA SER A 772 8.47 -18.74 -8.96
C SER A 772 7.53 -19.92 -9.22
N CYS A 773 7.46 -20.85 -8.25
CA CYS A 773 6.60 -22.02 -8.38
C CYS A 773 5.08 -21.75 -8.24
N ASP A 774 4.63 -20.51 -7.98
CA ASP A 774 3.28 -20.26 -7.43
C ASP A 774 2.48 -19.11 -8.06
N LEU A 775 3.10 -18.12 -8.72
CA LEU A 775 2.35 -16.96 -9.18
C LEU A 775 1.45 -17.29 -10.39
N TYR A 776 0.16 -16.94 -10.24
CA TYR A 776 -0.80 -16.87 -11.33
C TYR A 776 -0.32 -15.85 -12.37
N ASP A 777 -0.45 -16.22 -13.65
CA ASP A 777 -0.39 -15.34 -14.84
C ASP A 777 0.95 -15.16 -15.58
N ARG A 778 2.07 -15.80 -15.20
CA ARG A 778 3.30 -15.72 -16.04
C ARG A 778 4.11 -17.02 -16.09
N SER A 779 4.43 -17.47 -17.30
CA SER A 779 5.54 -18.41 -17.52
C SER A 779 6.87 -17.70 -17.20
N PRO A 780 7.90 -18.39 -16.68
CA PRO A 780 9.20 -17.81 -16.30
C PRO A 780 10.03 -17.36 -17.51
N ARG A 781 9.53 -16.37 -18.25
CA ARG A 781 10.21 -15.77 -19.40
C ARG A 781 11.47 -15.06 -18.93
N SER A 782 12.52 -15.21 -19.71
CA SER A 782 13.84 -14.69 -19.38
C SER A 782 13.86 -13.16 -19.28
N ALA A 783 12.98 -12.46 -20.01
CA ALA A 783 12.83 -11.00 -19.97
C ALA A 783 11.82 -10.49 -18.91
N ASN A 784 11.04 -11.36 -18.26
CA ASN A 784 9.96 -10.94 -17.36
C ASN A 784 10.49 -10.22 -16.11
N ARG A 785 10.10 -8.97 -15.90
CA ARG A 785 10.58 -8.13 -14.80
C ARG A 785 9.59 -8.18 -13.64
N GLY A 786 9.91 -8.97 -12.62
CA GLY A 786 9.25 -8.90 -11.33
C GLY A 786 9.78 -7.74 -10.50
N TYR A 787 9.01 -7.34 -9.50
CA TYR A 787 9.47 -6.37 -8.52
C TYR A 787 8.76 -6.58 -7.19
N TYR A 788 9.47 -6.24 -6.11
CA TYR A 788 8.90 -6.28 -4.79
C TYR A 788 9.58 -5.24 -3.89
N PHE A 789 8.92 -4.89 -2.78
CA PHE A 789 9.49 -3.92 -1.86
C PHE A 789 10.74 -4.50 -1.18
N SER A 790 11.81 -3.71 -1.11
CA SER A 790 13.09 -4.11 -0.53
C SER A 790 13.02 -4.64 0.91
N TYR A 791 12.03 -4.21 1.69
CA TYR A 791 11.81 -4.62 3.08
C TYR A 791 10.86 -5.84 3.22
N SER A 792 10.28 -6.30 2.12
CA SER A 792 9.34 -7.41 2.14
C SER A 792 10.05 -8.74 1.98
N ALA A 793 9.67 -9.71 2.81
CA ALA A 793 10.05 -11.10 2.68
C ALA A 793 8.86 -11.88 2.10
N GLY A 794 9.10 -12.72 1.10
CA GLY A 794 8.08 -13.56 0.50
C GLY A 794 8.55 -15.02 0.46
N PRO A 795 7.65 -16.01 0.61
CA PRO A 795 8.03 -17.42 0.59
C PRO A 795 8.65 -17.83 -0.75
N MET A 796 8.37 -17.06 -1.80
CA MET A 796 8.87 -17.22 -3.17
C MET A 796 9.97 -16.23 -3.54
N CYS A 797 10.51 -15.46 -2.58
CA CYS A 797 11.55 -14.48 -2.83
C CYS A 797 12.86 -14.97 -2.21
N GLY A 798 13.72 -15.52 -3.06
CA GLY A 798 15.10 -15.90 -2.76
C GLY A 798 16.09 -15.02 -3.50
N PHE A 799 17.31 -15.54 -3.68
CA PHE A 799 18.36 -14.84 -4.40
C PHE A 799 19.50 -15.79 -4.76
N ARG A 800 20.36 -15.33 -5.67
CA ARG A 800 21.68 -15.91 -5.92
C ARG A 800 22.76 -14.85 -5.81
N VAL A 801 24.00 -15.31 -5.60
CA VAL A 801 25.16 -14.42 -5.48
C VAL A 801 25.86 -14.23 -6.82
N ALA A 802 26.53 -13.09 -6.96
CA ALA A 802 27.48 -12.79 -8.02
C ALA A 802 28.77 -12.21 -7.41
N ILE A 803 29.87 -12.35 -8.13
CA ILE A 803 31.19 -11.81 -7.75
C ILE A 803 31.96 -11.43 -9.02
N LEU A 804 32.77 -10.37 -8.96
CA LEU A 804 33.61 -9.99 -10.09
C LEU A 804 34.74 -11.00 -10.30
N VAL A 805 35.06 -11.28 -11.57
CA VAL A 805 36.30 -11.98 -11.89
C VAL A 805 37.45 -11.00 -11.71
N ALA A 806 38.35 -11.26 -10.76
CA ALA A 806 39.58 -10.48 -10.65
C ALA A 806 40.32 -10.52 -11.99
N SER A 807 40.66 -9.34 -12.54
CA SER A 807 41.48 -9.24 -13.75
C SER A 807 42.77 -10.04 -13.55
N ARG A 808 42.89 -11.18 -14.22
CA ARG A 808 44.11 -11.99 -14.19
C ARG A 808 45.28 -11.29 -14.84
#